data_AF-A0A8C8ICF6-F1
#
_entry.id   AF-A0A8C8ICF6-F1
#
_cell.length_a   1.000
_cell.length_b   1.000
_cell.length_c   1.000
_cell.angle_alpha   90.00
_cell.angle_beta   90.00
_cell.angle_gamma   90.00
#
_symmetry.space_group_name_H-M   'P 1'
#
loop_
_entity.id
_entity.type
_entity.pdbx_description
1 polymer ?
#
loop_
_entity_poly.entity_id
_entity_poly.type
_entity_poly.pdbx_seq_one_letter_code
_entity_poly.pdbx_strand_id
1 'polypeptide(L)'
;MQRLNNRSESHLSGQVECELDSLGKGSWVNQGYCGSPPPIPRAISTVYNPQPLYPQGSFDSMCKPTTPSPFPTEVKPQETGSGKKRGGCCSFFKGRNWFTTVGLLLYFVFASFELFYLAMSSRLWGTTLTENTSDNRELFVRTTLRELLVYLVFLVDICLLTYGMTSSNTYYYTKVMTDLFVLTPSGNGVTFQSISSMADFWTYAQGPMLDGLYWTKWYNDQSLQNGDHSFIYYENMLLGVPRMRQIKVMNNSCKVHKDFRNEISGCFDVYNEKKEDEVDFGLVNGTAWQYHNEKEIKGSAHWGLLTTYSGGGYYQDLNRTKEESAEILMEMNNNLWLDHGTRAVFIDFSTYNANINLFCVIRLLVEFPATGGAIPSYQIRTVKLIRYITYWDYFIIGCEMVFCLFILYYIVEEILELRIHGFSYFSSIWNTLDVVVILLAIVAIVFNVFRTIKVDKLLGKLLEQPGIYADFEFLAFWQTQYNNMNAVNLFFAWIKVFKYISFNKTMTQLSSTLGRCAKDIMGFAIMFFIVFFAYAQLGYLLFGTEVNSFSTFVKCIFTQFRIILGDFDYDAIERANRVLGPIYFVTYVFFVFFVLLNMFLAIINDTYSEVKEELSSQKDELQITDIIKQSYMKTFMKLKLKKEKISDVQKVLRSGSNKLEFKDFRETLKELGHADHEISEAFSKFDHDGNQILDQEEQERMKRELEEKRVSGLETKLRKLILFTKMDTL
;
A
#
# COMPACT_ATOMS: atom_id res chain seq x y z
N MET A 1 57.03 -15.26 -39.15
CA MET A 1 57.82 -16.42 -39.63
C MET A 1 58.12 -17.34 -38.44
N GLN A 2 58.38 -18.63 -38.69
CA GLN A 2 58.98 -19.65 -37.80
C GLN A 2 58.47 -19.83 -36.34
N ARG A 3 58.12 -21.09 -36.02
CA ARG A 3 57.92 -21.61 -34.65
C ARG A 3 59.27 -22.02 -34.02
N LEU A 4 59.28 -22.21 -32.70
CA LEU A 4 59.94 -23.27 -31.88
C LEU A 4 59.97 -22.74 -30.42
N ASN A 5 59.28 -23.26 -29.40
CA ASN A 5 58.63 -24.56 -29.13
C ASN A 5 59.60 -25.72 -28.82
N ASN A 6 59.82 -26.04 -27.53
CA ASN A 6 59.65 -27.40 -26.96
C ASN A 6 60.14 -27.57 -25.50
N ARG A 7 59.25 -28.15 -24.68
CA ARG A 7 59.39 -29.08 -23.52
C ARG A 7 58.41 -28.67 -22.41
N SER A 8 57.43 -29.47 -21.98
CA SER A 8 57.36 -30.92 -21.68
C SER A 8 58.17 -31.32 -20.43
N GLU A 9 57.69 -32.19 -19.54
CA GLU A 9 56.72 -33.29 -19.73
C GLU A 9 55.89 -33.62 -18.46
N SER A 10 54.60 -33.96 -18.67
CA SER A 10 53.82 -35.12 -18.14
C SER A 10 53.79 -35.55 -16.65
N HIS A 11 52.63 -36.06 -16.19
CA HIS A 11 52.37 -37.51 -16.04
C HIS A 11 50.90 -37.88 -15.70
N LEU A 12 50.56 -39.18 -15.85
CA LEU A 12 49.27 -39.88 -15.60
C LEU A 12 48.15 -39.54 -16.62
N SER A 13 47.96 -40.34 -17.70
CA SER A 13 47.24 -41.64 -17.79
C SER A 13 45.71 -41.48 -17.82
N GLY A 14 44.91 -41.99 -18.79
CA GLY A 14 45.05 -43.18 -19.67
C GLY A 14 44.14 -44.31 -19.15
N GLN A 15 43.40 -45.13 -19.92
CA GLN A 15 43.24 -45.33 -21.39
C GLN A 15 41.79 -44.94 -21.83
N VAL A 16 40.99 -45.50 -22.78
CA VAL A 16 40.94 -46.70 -23.68
C VAL A 16 40.36 -46.26 -25.07
N GLU A 17 40.33 -47.14 -26.08
CA GLU A 17 39.75 -46.97 -27.44
C GLU A 17 38.20 -47.24 -27.49
N CYS A 18 37.42 -47.20 -28.61
CA CYS A 18 37.69 -46.99 -30.05
C CYS A 18 36.43 -46.57 -30.89
N GLU A 19 36.66 -46.27 -32.18
CA GLU A 19 35.78 -46.42 -33.36
C GLU A 19 34.57 -45.49 -33.64
N LEU A 20 34.12 -45.54 -34.91
CA LEU A 20 33.36 -44.53 -35.65
C LEU A 20 31.86 -44.87 -35.90
N ASP A 21 31.11 -43.84 -36.30
CA ASP A 21 29.93 -43.88 -37.17
C ASP A 21 28.89 -44.99 -36.97
N SER A 22 27.95 -44.75 -36.06
CA SER A 22 26.53 -44.92 -36.41
C SER A 22 25.60 -44.01 -35.60
N LEU A 23 24.41 -43.74 -36.17
CA LEU A 23 23.18 -43.24 -35.52
C LEU A 23 23.18 -41.82 -34.90
N GLY A 24 22.46 -40.91 -35.57
CA GLY A 24 21.52 -40.00 -34.91
C GLY A 24 22.07 -38.73 -34.23
N LYS A 25 22.12 -37.61 -34.97
CA LYS A 25 22.18 -36.27 -34.36
C LYS A 25 20.86 -35.95 -33.63
N GLY A 26 20.85 -36.03 -32.30
CA GLY A 26 19.67 -35.70 -31.48
C GLY A 26 20.02 -35.08 -30.13
N SER A 27 19.91 -33.74 -30.04
CA SER A 27 20.10 -32.93 -28.82
C SER A 27 21.55 -32.94 -28.24
N TRP A 28 22.03 -31.94 -27.50
CA TRP A 28 21.38 -30.77 -26.89
C TRP A 28 22.13 -29.48 -27.22
N VAL A 29 21.40 -28.38 -27.45
CA VAL A 29 21.94 -27.01 -27.46
C VAL A 29 20.95 -26.10 -26.74
N ASN A 30 21.42 -25.39 -25.70
CA ASN A 30 20.59 -24.42 -24.98
C ASN A 30 20.29 -23.20 -25.86
N GLN A 31 19.04 -23.03 -26.27
CA GLN A 31 18.59 -21.82 -26.98
C GLN A 31 18.25 -20.71 -25.98
N GLY A 32 19.26 -19.93 -25.61
CA GLY A 32 19.11 -18.68 -24.85
C GLY A 32 19.57 -17.47 -25.66
N TYR A 33 18.60 -16.64 -26.08
CA TYR A 33 18.77 -15.28 -26.63
C TYR A 33 19.79 -15.06 -27.76
N CYS A 34 19.28 -14.98 -29.01
CA CYS A 34 19.87 -14.19 -30.09
C CYS A 34 18.77 -13.76 -31.08
N GLY A 35 18.71 -12.46 -31.44
CA GLY A 35 17.88 -11.91 -32.51
C GLY A 35 16.60 -11.18 -32.07
N SER A 36 16.46 -9.92 -32.49
CA SER A 36 15.24 -9.13 -32.37
C SER A 36 14.23 -9.47 -33.48
N PRO A 37 12.91 -9.57 -33.20
CA PRO A 37 11.91 -9.91 -34.22
C PRO A 37 11.51 -8.70 -35.10
N PRO A 38 11.19 -8.93 -36.39
CA PRO A 38 10.60 -7.90 -37.27
C PRO A 38 9.11 -7.65 -36.96
N PRO A 39 8.54 -6.50 -37.36
CA PRO A 39 7.14 -6.15 -37.09
C PRO A 39 6.15 -6.95 -37.97
N ILE A 40 5.08 -7.44 -37.35
CA ILE A 40 3.97 -8.18 -37.98
C ILE A 40 2.64 -7.56 -37.48
N PRO A 41 1.62 -7.36 -38.33
CA PRO A 41 0.51 -6.45 -38.04
C PRO A 41 -0.50 -6.98 -37.00
N ARG A 42 -1.22 -6.04 -36.37
CA ARG A 42 -2.24 -6.32 -35.35
C ARG A 42 -3.51 -6.91 -35.96
N ALA A 43 -3.97 -8.05 -35.45
CA ALA A 43 -5.34 -8.52 -35.54
C ALA A 43 -5.88 -8.76 -34.12
N ILE A 44 -7.18 -8.51 -33.89
CA ILE A 44 -7.80 -8.54 -32.56
C ILE A 44 -8.60 -9.83 -32.39
N SER A 45 -8.39 -10.54 -31.27
CA SER A 45 -9.31 -11.56 -30.78
C SER A 45 -9.39 -11.53 -29.24
N THR A 46 -10.57 -11.25 -28.71
CA THR A 46 -10.83 -11.22 -27.27
C THR A 46 -11.09 -12.63 -26.74
N VAL A 47 -10.41 -13.02 -25.65
CA VAL A 47 -10.66 -14.29 -24.95
C VAL A 47 -11.20 -14.02 -23.56
N TYR A 48 -12.53 -14.09 -23.42
CA TYR A 48 -13.21 -14.48 -22.18
C TYR A 48 -14.61 -15.02 -22.53
N ASN A 49 -14.89 -16.27 -22.18
CA ASN A 49 -16.17 -16.93 -22.47
C ASN A 49 -16.58 -17.81 -21.28
N PRO A 50 -17.60 -17.44 -20.48
CA PRO A 50 -18.04 -18.21 -19.33
C PRO A 50 -19.01 -19.33 -19.72
N GLN A 51 -18.64 -20.59 -19.47
CA GLN A 51 -19.55 -21.72 -19.64
C GLN A 51 -20.58 -21.81 -18.48
N PRO A 52 -21.90 -21.93 -18.77
CA PRO A 52 -22.90 -22.30 -17.78
C PRO A 52 -23.04 -23.82 -17.66
N LEU A 53 -23.33 -24.30 -16.44
CA LEU A 53 -23.62 -25.71 -16.13
C LEU A 53 -25.15 -25.96 -16.17
N TYR A 54 -25.61 -26.85 -17.07
CA TYR A 54 -26.68 -27.86 -16.90
C TYR A 54 -26.96 -28.55 -18.28
N PRO A 55 -27.69 -29.69 -18.36
CA PRO A 55 -27.39 -30.70 -19.40
C PRO A 55 -28.22 -30.56 -20.68
N GLN A 56 -27.76 -31.23 -21.74
CA GLN A 56 -28.44 -31.28 -23.03
C GLN A 56 -29.75 -32.07 -23.00
N GLY A 57 -30.78 -31.50 -23.61
CA GLY A 57 -31.96 -32.19 -24.13
C GLY A 57 -32.26 -31.66 -25.53
N SER A 58 -32.48 -32.53 -26.50
CA SER A 58 -32.71 -32.17 -27.92
C SER A 58 -34.06 -31.50 -28.15
N PHE A 59 -34.17 -30.61 -29.13
CA PHE A 59 -35.05 -30.81 -30.30
C PHE A 59 -34.74 -29.82 -31.43
N ASP A 60 -35.16 -30.18 -32.65
CA ASP A 60 -34.82 -29.53 -33.92
C ASP A 60 -35.92 -28.60 -34.49
N SER A 61 -35.49 -27.74 -35.42
CA SER A 61 -36.24 -27.21 -36.59
C SER A 61 -37.24 -26.03 -36.46
N MET A 62 -37.20 -25.18 -37.52
CA MET A 62 -38.24 -24.27 -38.10
C MET A 62 -38.86 -23.18 -37.18
N CYS A 63 -39.09 -21.92 -37.59
CA CYS A 63 -39.37 -21.39 -38.93
C CYS A 63 -39.09 -19.85 -39.06
N LYS A 64 -39.59 -19.18 -40.11
CA LYS A 64 -39.24 -17.80 -40.54
C LYS A 64 -40.24 -16.68 -40.12
N PRO A 65 -39.92 -15.37 -40.28
CA PRO A 65 -40.53 -14.26 -39.51
C PRO A 65 -41.63 -13.43 -40.22
N THR A 66 -42.28 -12.54 -39.45
CA THR A 66 -43.19 -11.46 -39.91
C THR A 66 -43.09 -10.19 -39.03
N THR A 67 -43.62 -9.07 -39.51
CA THR A 67 -43.42 -7.69 -38.98
C THR A 67 -44.76 -7.04 -38.50
N PRO A 68 -44.95 -5.69 -38.32
CA PRO A 68 -44.88 -5.09 -36.98
C PRO A 68 -46.04 -4.13 -36.56
N SER A 69 -46.09 -3.75 -35.26
CA SER A 69 -46.79 -2.56 -34.67
C SER A 69 -48.35 -2.61 -34.67
N PRO A 70 -49.12 -1.69 -33.98
CA PRO A 70 -48.74 -0.43 -33.31
C PRO A 70 -49.33 -0.15 -31.89
N PHE A 71 -49.11 1.09 -31.41
CA PHE A 71 -49.61 1.81 -30.21
C PHE A 71 -51.16 2.08 -30.22
N PRO A 72 -51.84 2.63 -29.16
CA PRO A 72 -51.42 3.55 -28.06
C PRO A 72 -51.82 3.03 -26.63
N THR A 73 -52.07 3.75 -25.51
CA THR A 73 -52.41 5.18 -25.19
C THR A 73 -52.05 5.56 -23.72
N GLU A 74 -52.40 6.78 -23.27
CA GLU A 74 -52.09 7.39 -21.95
C GLU A 74 -53.21 7.32 -20.89
N VAL A 75 -52.89 7.65 -19.61
CA VAL A 75 -53.54 8.66 -18.71
C VAL A 75 -53.34 8.34 -17.19
N LYS A 76 -53.20 9.40 -16.36
CA LYS A 76 -53.04 9.44 -14.87
C LYS A 76 -54.39 9.80 -14.18
N PRO A 77 -54.62 9.71 -12.83
CA PRO A 77 -53.70 10.04 -11.73
C PRO A 77 -53.83 9.19 -10.43
N GLN A 78 -53.44 9.75 -9.28
CA GLN A 78 -53.33 9.14 -7.94
C GLN A 78 -54.64 9.20 -7.12
N GLU A 79 -54.86 8.29 -6.16
CA GLU A 79 -54.87 8.62 -4.72
C GLU A 79 -55.03 7.41 -3.74
N THR A 80 -54.64 7.66 -2.49
CA THR A 80 -54.89 6.96 -1.20
C THR A 80 -55.42 5.51 -1.09
N GLY A 81 -54.79 4.72 -0.19
CA GLY A 81 -55.51 4.28 1.02
C GLY A 81 -55.77 2.78 1.30
N SER A 82 -54.81 2.11 1.96
CA SER A 82 -55.00 0.89 2.81
C SER A 82 -55.37 -0.46 2.13
N GLY A 83 -55.23 -1.58 2.86
CA GLY A 83 -55.69 -2.92 2.43
C GLY A 83 -54.67 -4.07 2.58
N LYS A 84 -54.70 -4.81 3.69
CA LYS A 84 -53.77 -5.91 4.00
C LYS A 84 -54.34 -7.30 3.61
N LYS A 85 -53.70 -8.03 2.66
CA LYS A 85 -53.15 -9.43 2.82
C LYS A 85 -53.08 -10.27 1.52
N ARG A 86 -51.95 -10.99 1.40
CA ARG A 86 -51.70 -12.27 0.68
C ARG A 86 -51.94 -12.28 -0.85
N GLY A 87 -51.04 -12.82 -1.67
CA GLY A 87 -49.70 -13.34 -1.35
C GLY A 87 -48.96 -13.84 -2.60
N GLY A 88 -47.62 -13.77 -2.59
CA GLY A 88 -46.75 -14.23 -3.68
C GLY A 88 -45.54 -14.99 -3.12
N CYS A 89 -45.03 -15.97 -3.87
CA CYS A 89 -44.03 -16.92 -3.37
C CYS A 89 -42.61 -16.31 -3.38
N CYS A 90 -41.82 -16.61 -2.33
CA CYS A 90 -40.43 -16.17 -2.23
C CYS A 90 -39.45 -17.20 -2.81
N SER A 91 -38.68 -16.80 -3.82
CA SER A 91 -37.46 -17.48 -4.31
C SER A 91 -36.31 -16.46 -4.31
N PHE A 92 -35.75 -16.09 -3.16
CA PHE A 92 -34.82 -16.90 -2.35
C PHE A 92 -33.50 -17.29 -3.07
N PHE A 93 -32.85 -16.33 -3.75
CA PHE A 93 -31.45 -16.46 -4.17
C PHE A 93 -30.46 -15.65 -3.30
N LYS A 94 -30.13 -16.25 -2.14
CA LYS A 94 -28.73 -16.39 -1.68
C LYS A 94 -27.91 -15.12 -1.39
N GLY A 95 -28.48 -14.12 -0.70
CA GLY A 95 -27.74 -13.02 -0.03
C GLY A 95 -26.86 -13.46 1.17
N ARG A 96 -26.14 -14.58 1.05
CA ARG A 96 -25.48 -15.29 2.17
C ARG A 96 -24.02 -14.88 2.42
N ASN A 97 -23.39 -14.18 1.48
CA ASN A 97 -22.01 -13.67 1.64
C ASN A 97 -21.99 -12.34 2.40
N TRP A 98 -22.91 -11.40 2.12
CA TRP A 98 -22.89 -10.06 2.74
C TRP A 98 -23.04 -10.11 4.27
N PHE A 99 -24.00 -10.89 4.77
CA PHE A 99 -24.18 -11.09 6.22
C PHE A 99 -23.03 -11.89 6.87
N THR A 100 -22.26 -12.68 6.12
CA THR A 100 -21.11 -13.40 6.69
C THR A 100 -19.84 -12.56 6.67
N THR A 101 -19.56 -11.75 5.62
CA THR A 101 -18.44 -10.79 5.67
C THR A 101 -18.70 -9.65 6.64
N VAL A 102 -19.84 -8.94 6.54
CA VAL A 102 -20.16 -7.85 7.48
C VAL A 102 -20.32 -8.38 8.92
N GLY A 103 -20.83 -9.60 9.08
CA GLY A 103 -20.86 -10.29 10.38
C GLY A 103 -19.47 -10.62 10.93
N LEU A 104 -18.55 -11.13 10.10
CA LEU A 104 -17.14 -11.39 10.49
C LEU A 104 -16.37 -10.10 10.79
N LEU A 105 -16.65 -9.02 10.06
CA LEU A 105 -15.98 -7.73 10.21
C LEU A 105 -16.47 -6.97 11.44
N LEU A 106 -17.79 -6.93 11.68
CA LEU A 106 -18.33 -6.45 12.96
C LEU A 106 -17.84 -7.33 14.12
N TYR A 107 -17.80 -8.65 13.95
CA TYR A 107 -17.19 -9.55 14.95
C TYR A 107 -15.70 -9.25 15.16
N PHE A 108 -14.94 -8.86 14.13
CA PHE A 108 -13.55 -8.45 14.29
C PHE A 108 -13.41 -7.14 15.08
N VAL A 109 -14.25 -6.13 14.83
CA VAL A 109 -14.29 -4.88 15.61
C VAL A 109 -14.71 -5.15 17.05
N PHE A 110 -15.79 -5.92 17.29
CA PHE A 110 -16.22 -6.29 18.65
C PHE A 110 -15.18 -7.17 19.36
N ALA A 111 -14.52 -8.10 18.68
CA ALA A 111 -13.45 -8.91 19.25
C ALA A 111 -12.18 -8.08 19.55
N SER A 112 -11.86 -7.08 18.72
CA SER A 112 -10.79 -6.13 18.98
C SER A 112 -11.11 -5.27 20.20
N PHE A 113 -12.38 -4.85 20.36
CA PHE A 113 -12.85 -4.09 21.52
C PHE A 113 -12.86 -4.93 22.81
N GLU A 114 -13.26 -6.20 22.73
CA GLU A 114 -13.14 -7.18 23.83
C GLU A 114 -11.68 -7.46 24.20
N LEU A 115 -10.78 -7.64 23.22
CA LEU A 115 -9.35 -7.84 23.46
C LEU A 115 -8.69 -6.59 24.08
N PHE A 116 -9.08 -5.40 23.63
CA PHE A 116 -8.68 -4.12 24.21
C PHE A 116 -9.18 -3.97 25.66
N TYR A 117 -10.46 -4.30 25.91
CA TYR A 117 -11.05 -4.28 27.25
C TYR A 117 -10.38 -5.30 28.20
N LEU A 118 -10.04 -6.49 27.69
CA LEU A 118 -9.27 -7.50 28.40
C LEU A 118 -7.84 -7.04 28.70
N ALA A 119 -7.20 -6.30 27.79
CA ALA A 119 -5.87 -5.70 28.01
C ALA A 119 -5.90 -4.56 29.04
N MET A 120 -6.93 -3.70 29.00
CA MET A 120 -7.14 -2.61 29.97
C MET A 120 -7.41 -3.08 31.41
N SER A 121 -7.77 -4.35 31.63
CA SER A 121 -8.03 -4.91 32.95
C SER A 121 -6.82 -4.77 33.89
N SER A 122 -7.06 -4.38 35.15
CA SER A 122 -6.02 -3.96 36.11
C SER A 122 -5.02 -5.05 36.56
N ARG A 123 -5.10 -6.26 36.01
CA ARG A 123 -4.12 -7.35 36.15
C ARG A 123 -3.28 -7.61 34.88
N LEU A 124 -3.40 -6.76 33.85
CA LEU A 124 -2.77 -6.99 32.54
C LEU A 124 -1.86 -5.87 32.03
N TRP A 125 -1.71 -4.76 32.77
CA TRP A 125 -0.94 -3.57 32.36
C TRP A 125 0.60 -3.73 32.29
N GLY A 126 1.18 -4.81 32.83
CA GLY A 126 2.63 -4.99 32.84
C GLY A 126 3.23 -5.30 31.47
N THR A 127 4.05 -4.39 30.94
CA THR A 127 4.97 -4.67 29.83
C THR A 127 6.20 -5.42 30.32
N THR A 128 6.93 -6.04 29.41
CA THR A 128 8.26 -6.64 29.64
C THR A 128 9.29 -5.67 30.24
N LEU A 129 9.09 -4.36 30.06
CA LEU A 129 9.94 -3.29 30.62
C LEU A 129 9.41 -2.69 31.94
N THR A 130 8.18 -2.99 32.36
CA THR A 130 7.58 -2.46 33.60
C THR A 130 7.39 -3.51 34.71
N GLU A 131 7.38 -4.81 34.38
CA GLU A 131 7.45 -5.91 35.36
C GLU A 131 8.88 -6.47 35.49
N ASN A 132 9.35 -6.72 36.73
CA ASN A 132 10.61 -7.43 36.99
C ASN A 132 10.52 -8.90 36.54
N THR A 133 10.82 -9.14 35.26
CA THR A 133 10.71 -10.44 34.59
C THR A 133 11.94 -11.34 34.74
N SER A 134 13.03 -10.85 35.35
CA SER A 134 14.33 -11.54 35.49
C SER A 134 14.23 -12.96 36.07
N ASP A 135 13.40 -13.14 37.09
CA ASP A 135 13.41 -14.34 37.93
C ASP A 135 12.42 -15.41 37.44
N ASN A 136 11.59 -15.11 36.43
CA ASN A 136 10.50 -16.00 36.02
C ASN A 136 10.29 -16.05 34.50
N ARG A 137 10.96 -17.00 33.84
CA ARG A 137 10.83 -17.28 32.40
C ARG A 137 9.39 -17.59 31.95
N GLU A 138 8.52 -18.18 32.79
CA GLU A 138 7.11 -18.41 32.45
C GLU A 138 6.31 -17.10 32.39
N LEU A 139 6.65 -16.13 33.25
CA LEU A 139 6.06 -14.79 33.22
C LEU A 139 6.50 -14.05 31.95
N PHE A 140 7.80 -13.99 31.66
CA PHE A 140 8.36 -13.29 30.49
C PHE A 140 7.77 -13.79 29.16
N VAL A 141 7.69 -15.11 28.95
CA VAL A 141 7.08 -15.66 27.72
C VAL A 141 5.60 -15.28 27.64
N ARG A 142 4.88 -15.25 28.77
CA ARG A 142 3.45 -14.93 28.81
C ARG A 142 3.15 -13.44 28.62
N THR A 143 3.99 -12.54 29.12
CA THR A 143 3.85 -11.08 28.89
C THR A 143 4.17 -10.75 27.44
N THR A 144 5.28 -11.25 26.90
CA THR A 144 5.68 -10.98 25.50
C THR A 144 4.70 -11.57 24.48
N LEU A 145 4.10 -12.74 24.74
CA LEU A 145 3.01 -13.28 23.90
C LEU A 145 1.72 -12.46 23.98
N ARG A 146 1.43 -11.81 25.12
CA ARG A 146 0.31 -10.86 25.23
C ARG A 146 0.59 -9.61 24.40
N GLU A 147 1.78 -9.04 24.51
CA GLU A 147 2.20 -7.88 23.70
C GLU A 147 2.10 -8.17 22.21
N LEU A 148 2.61 -9.33 21.74
CA LEU A 148 2.47 -9.78 20.36
C LEU A 148 1.00 -9.89 19.92
N LEU A 149 0.13 -10.48 20.74
CA LEU A 149 -1.30 -10.61 20.41
C LEU A 149 -1.99 -9.25 20.28
N VAL A 150 -1.75 -8.31 21.20
CA VAL A 150 -2.26 -6.94 21.12
C VAL A 150 -1.71 -6.24 19.86
N TYR A 151 -0.42 -6.41 19.59
CA TYR A 151 0.24 -5.81 18.43
C TYR A 151 -0.27 -6.34 17.08
N LEU A 152 -0.58 -7.64 16.99
CA LEU A 152 -1.17 -8.24 15.78
C LEU A 152 -2.58 -7.71 15.51
N VAL A 153 -3.40 -7.43 16.54
CA VAL A 153 -4.70 -6.79 16.33
C VAL A 153 -4.53 -5.37 15.79
N PHE A 154 -3.63 -4.56 16.38
CA PHE A 154 -3.29 -3.23 15.87
C PHE A 154 -2.77 -3.28 14.42
N LEU A 155 -1.90 -4.24 14.08
CA LEU A 155 -1.34 -4.41 12.74
C LEU A 155 -2.43 -4.75 11.70
N VAL A 156 -3.41 -5.58 12.06
CA VAL A 156 -4.56 -5.87 11.18
C VAL A 156 -5.48 -4.65 11.04
N ASP A 157 -5.71 -3.89 12.11
CA ASP A 157 -6.55 -2.68 12.07
C ASP A 157 -5.94 -1.57 11.18
N ILE A 158 -4.64 -1.26 11.33
CA ILE A 158 -3.96 -0.31 10.42
C ILE A 158 -3.94 -0.82 8.97
N CYS A 159 -3.78 -2.13 8.73
CA CYS A 159 -3.92 -2.70 7.39
C CYS A 159 -5.33 -2.49 6.81
N LEU A 160 -6.39 -2.75 7.60
CA LEU A 160 -7.78 -2.54 7.20
C LEU A 160 -8.05 -1.08 6.84
N LEU A 161 -7.50 -0.13 7.61
CA LEU A 161 -7.59 1.30 7.30
C LEU A 161 -6.87 1.66 5.99
N THR A 162 -5.62 1.20 5.79
CA THR A 162 -4.88 1.52 4.56
C THR A 162 -5.53 0.92 3.32
N TYR A 163 -5.89 -0.37 3.35
CA TYR A 163 -6.50 -1.04 2.21
C TYR A 163 -7.95 -0.58 1.97
N GLY A 164 -8.69 -0.23 3.03
CA GLY A 164 -10.03 0.35 2.93
C GLY A 164 -10.08 1.74 2.29
N MET A 165 -8.97 2.48 2.32
CA MET A 165 -8.84 3.77 1.61
C MET A 165 -8.39 3.62 0.15
N THR A 166 -7.69 2.54 -0.23
CA THR A 166 -7.11 2.36 -1.57
C THR A 166 -7.90 1.37 -2.43
N SER A 167 -8.65 1.87 -3.43
CA SER A 167 -9.30 1.01 -4.43
C SER A 167 -8.37 0.68 -5.60
N SER A 168 -8.48 -0.51 -6.17
CA SER A 168 -7.83 -0.85 -7.45
C SER A 168 -8.30 0.03 -8.62
N ASN A 169 -9.53 0.55 -8.55
CA ASN A 169 -10.11 1.43 -9.58
C ASN A 169 -9.36 2.77 -9.68
N THR A 170 -8.71 3.21 -8.59
CA THR A 170 -7.89 4.43 -8.52
C THR A 170 -6.77 4.42 -9.57
N TYR A 171 -6.13 3.28 -9.81
CA TYR A 171 -5.10 3.14 -10.85
C TYR A 171 -5.68 3.30 -12.26
N TYR A 172 -6.76 2.57 -12.59
CA TYR A 172 -7.37 2.63 -13.92
C TYR A 172 -7.92 4.01 -14.25
N TYR A 173 -8.54 4.69 -13.28
CA TYR A 173 -9.05 6.05 -13.45
C TYR A 173 -7.91 7.07 -13.71
N THR A 174 -6.82 6.96 -12.95
CA THR A 174 -5.60 7.78 -13.18
C THR A 174 -5.02 7.50 -14.57
N LYS A 175 -4.94 6.24 -14.98
CA LYS A 175 -4.41 5.85 -16.28
C LYS A 175 -5.25 6.43 -17.42
N VAL A 176 -6.57 6.23 -17.40
CA VAL A 176 -7.47 6.73 -18.47
C VAL A 176 -7.40 8.25 -18.62
N MET A 177 -7.30 8.99 -17.52
CA MET A 177 -7.08 10.46 -17.55
C MET A 177 -5.68 10.84 -18.06
N THR A 178 -4.65 10.03 -17.78
CA THR A 178 -3.30 10.20 -18.33
C THR A 178 -3.30 9.95 -19.84
N ASP A 179 -3.84 8.82 -20.29
CA ASP A 179 -3.92 8.44 -21.69
C ASP A 179 -4.66 9.54 -22.50
N LEU A 180 -5.77 10.07 -21.97
CA LEU A 180 -6.52 11.17 -22.59
C LEU A 180 -5.70 12.47 -22.71
N PHE A 181 -5.27 13.06 -21.60
CA PHE A 181 -4.69 14.41 -21.64
C PHE A 181 -3.21 14.47 -22.00
N VAL A 182 -2.45 13.39 -21.77
CA VAL A 182 -0.99 13.40 -21.88
C VAL A 182 -0.51 12.73 -23.17
N LEU A 183 -1.20 11.67 -23.62
CA LEU A 183 -0.77 10.83 -24.75
C LEU A 183 -1.56 11.04 -26.05
N THR A 184 -2.76 11.64 -26.00
CA THR A 184 -3.54 11.94 -27.22
C THR A 184 -2.80 12.98 -28.09
N PRO A 185 -2.53 12.69 -29.38
CA PRO A 185 -1.94 13.66 -30.29
C PRO A 185 -2.98 14.61 -30.87
N SER A 186 -2.58 15.86 -31.09
CA SER A 186 -3.27 16.81 -31.98
C SER A 186 -3.21 16.32 -33.44
N GLY A 187 -4.01 16.94 -34.33
CA GLY A 187 -3.98 16.63 -35.77
C GLY A 187 -2.59 16.81 -36.41
N ASN A 188 -1.75 17.66 -35.81
CA ASN A 188 -0.35 17.88 -36.22
C ASN A 188 0.65 16.88 -35.56
N GLY A 189 0.18 15.86 -34.85
CA GLY A 189 1.00 14.86 -34.15
C GLY A 189 1.49 15.27 -32.75
N VAL A 190 1.34 16.54 -32.35
CA VAL A 190 1.78 17.07 -31.05
C VAL A 190 0.98 16.45 -29.90
N THR A 191 1.65 15.71 -29.03
CA THR A 191 1.15 15.26 -27.71
C THR A 191 1.63 16.22 -26.61
N PHE A 192 1.05 16.16 -25.41
CA PHE A 192 1.51 17.00 -24.28
C PHE A 192 3.00 16.77 -23.95
N GLN A 193 3.47 15.51 -23.98
CA GLN A 193 4.88 15.19 -23.70
C GLN A 193 5.87 15.64 -24.78
N SER A 194 5.38 15.98 -25.98
CA SER A 194 6.21 16.45 -27.11
C SER A 194 6.18 17.96 -27.33
N ILE A 195 5.53 18.72 -26.44
CA ILE A 195 5.56 20.20 -26.47
C ILE A 195 7.01 20.68 -26.32
N SER A 196 7.56 21.26 -27.39
CA SER A 196 8.95 21.74 -27.45
C SER A 196 9.05 23.27 -27.54
N SER A 197 7.96 23.91 -27.97
CA SER A 197 7.84 25.34 -28.25
C SER A 197 6.51 25.92 -27.75
N MET A 198 6.43 27.25 -27.69
CA MET A 198 5.18 27.96 -27.37
C MET A 198 4.08 27.74 -28.43
N ALA A 199 4.45 27.45 -29.68
CA ALA A 199 3.49 27.13 -30.75
C ALA A 199 2.89 25.72 -30.57
N ASP A 200 3.69 24.75 -30.12
CA ASP A 200 3.22 23.40 -29.78
C ASP A 200 2.22 23.46 -28.61
N PHE A 201 2.49 24.32 -27.62
CA PHE A 201 1.59 24.55 -26.49
C PHE A 201 0.22 25.06 -26.94
N TRP A 202 0.15 26.10 -27.77
CA TRP A 202 -1.13 26.59 -28.28
C TRP A 202 -1.84 25.57 -29.18
N THR A 203 -1.09 24.79 -29.97
CA THR A 203 -1.61 23.68 -30.79
C THR A 203 -2.20 22.55 -29.95
N TYR A 204 -1.66 22.31 -28.75
CA TYR A 204 -2.22 21.40 -27.76
C TYR A 204 -3.46 21.97 -27.06
N ALA A 205 -3.38 23.24 -26.61
CA ALA A 205 -4.44 23.92 -25.87
C ALA A 205 -5.73 24.09 -26.70
N GLN A 206 -5.61 24.48 -27.97
CA GLN A 206 -6.77 24.71 -28.85
C GLN A 206 -7.36 23.42 -29.44
N GLY A 207 -6.62 22.30 -29.41
CA GLY A 207 -7.05 20.98 -29.89
C GLY A 207 -7.27 19.98 -28.74
N PRO A 208 -6.34 19.03 -28.51
CA PRO A 208 -6.48 17.93 -27.53
C PRO A 208 -6.98 18.34 -26.14
N MET A 209 -6.62 19.51 -25.64
CA MET A 209 -7.10 19.99 -24.34
C MET A 209 -8.61 20.28 -24.36
N LEU A 210 -9.10 21.09 -25.32
CA LEU A 210 -10.53 21.36 -25.47
C LEU A 210 -11.33 20.12 -25.88
N ASP A 211 -10.79 19.29 -26.78
CA ASP A 211 -11.41 18.03 -27.19
C ASP A 211 -11.53 17.03 -26.03
N GLY A 212 -10.52 16.98 -25.15
CA GLY A 212 -10.53 16.14 -23.95
C GLY A 212 -11.47 16.64 -22.86
N LEU A 213 -11.65 17.96 -22.71
CA LEU A 213 -12.50 18.59 -21.70
C LEU A 213 -13.98 18.65 -22.07
N TYR A 214 -14.33 18.95 -23.32
CA TYR A 214 -15.70 19.31 -23.74
C TYR A 214 -16.27 18.32 -24.76
N TRP A 215 -16.88 17.25 -24.24
CA TRP A 215 -17.50 16.19 -25.04
C TRP A 215 -18.93 16.63 -25.43
N THR A 216 -19.12 17.05 -26.68
CA THR A 216 -20.42 17.54 -27.20
C THR A 216 -21.18 16.51 -28.05
N LYS A 217 -20.58 15.33 -28.30
CA LYS A 217 -21.13 14.26 -29.14
C LYS A 217 -20.94 12.89 -28.52
N TRP A 218 -21.84 11.98 -28.88
CA TRP A 218 -21.66 10.53 -28.74
C TRP A 218 -20.74 9.96 -29.83
N TYR A 219 -20.28 8.72 -29.63
CA TYR A 219 -19.48 7.93 -30.59
C TYR A 219 -20.18 7.62 -31.93
N ASN A 220 -21.44 8.01 -32.10
CA ASN A 220 -22.26 7.90 -33.31
C ASN A 220 -22.61 9.27 -33.93
N ASP A 221 -21.83 10.30 -33.60
CA ASP A 221 -21.97 11.71 -34.00
C ASP A 221 -23.25 12.43 -33.55
N GLN A 222 -24.15 11.77 -32.81
CA GLN A 222 -25.34 12.42 -32.23
C GLN A 222 -24.92 13.40 -31.13
N SER A 223 -25.57 14.57 -31.08
CA SER A 223 -25.31 15.57 -30.04
C SER A 223 -25.62 15.02 -28.65
N LEU A 224 -24.67 15.20 -27.73
CA LEU A 224 -24.83 14.80 -26.34
C LEU A 224 -25.66 15.88 -25.62
N GLN A 225 -26.94 15.58 -25.35
CA GLN A 225 -27.83 16.45 -24.56
C GLN A 225 -27.47 16.42 -23.06
N ASN A 226 -26.28 16.92 -22.73
CA ASN A 226 -25.99 17.38 -21.39
C ASN A 226 -26.75 18.68 -21.12
N GLY A 227 -27.02 18.97 -19.84
CA GLY A 227 -27.21 20.35 -19.39
C GLY A 227 -25.86 21.07 -19.32
N ASP A 228 -25.76 22.11 -18.49
CA ASP A 228 -24.58 22.98 -18.35
C ASP A 228 -23.25 22.28 -17.96
N HIS A 229 -23.25 20.96 -17.71
CA HIS A 229 -22.10 20.19 -17.22
C HIS A 229 -21.46 19.33 -18.32
N SER A 230 -20.14 19.47 -18.53
CA SER A 230 -19.37 18.55 -19.38
C SER A 230 -19.10 17.22 -18.67
N PHE A 231 -19.18 16.12 -19.42
CA PHE A 231 -18.91 14.76 -18.95
C PHE A 231 -17.83 14.08 -19.81
N ILE A 232 -16.63 13.96 -19.26
CA ILE A 232 -15.47 13.33 -19.91
C ILE A 232 -15.65 11.82 -19.90
N TYR A 233 -15.52 11.16 -21.06
CA TYR A 233 -15.91 9.76 -21.26
C TYR A 233 -17.35 9.44 -20.78
N TYR A 234 -18.27 10.41 -20.85
CA TYR A 234 -19.69 10.31 -20.45
C TYR A 234 -19.95 10.05 -18.95
N GLU A 235 -18.99 9.55 -18.17
CA GLU A 235 -19.14 9.23 -16.72
C GLU A 235 -18.52 10.27 -15.77
N ASN A 236 -17.51 11.03 -16.23
CA ASN A 236 -16.67 11.86 -15.35
C ASN A 236 -17.09 13.32 -15.46
N MET A 237 -17.83 13.82 -14.48
CA MET A 237 -18.29 15.21 -14.44
C MET A 237 -17.12 16.17 -14.23
N LEU A 238 -17.01 17.20 -15.07
CA LEU A 238 -16.08 18.32 -14.83
C LEU A 238 -16.59 19.17 -13.65
N LEU A 239 -15.71 19.50 -12.70
CA LEU A 239 -16.04 20.31 -11.52
C LEU A 239 -15.62 21.77 -11.72
N GLY A 240 -16.61 22.68 -11.66
CA GLY A 240 -16.38 24.11 -11.92
C GLY A 240 -15.96 24.33 -13.37
N VAL A 241 -14.92 25.15 -13.55
CA VAL A 241 -14.26 25.40 -14.85
C VAL A 241 -12.76 25.17 -14.73
N PRO A 242 -12.04 24.85 -15.83
CA PRO A 242 -10.57 24.80 -15.84
C PRO A 242 -9.95 26.18 -15.64
N ARG A 243 -8.80 26.23 -14.96
CA ARG A 243 -7.99 27.45 -14.79
C ARG A 243 -6.66 27.32 -15.51
N MET A 244 -6.32 28.31 -16.31
CA MET A 244 -4.97 28.54 -16.81
C MET A 244 -4.27 29.60 -15.95
N ARG A 245 -3.03 29.36 -15.53
CA ARG A 245 -2.24 30.29 -14.70
C ARG A 245 -0.82 30.41 -15.25
N GLN A 246 -0.27 31.62 -15.26
CA GLN A 246 1.04 31.95 -15.83
C GLN A 246 1.91 32.66 -14.80
N ILE A 247 3.19 32.32 -14.78
CA ILE A 247 4.22 33.03 -14.02
C ILE A 247 5.23 33.63 -15.00
N LYS A 248 5.52 34.91 -14.78
CA LYS A 248 6.41 35.75 -15.61
C LYS A 248 7.56 36.30 -14.76
N VAL A 249 8.62 36.74 -15.42
CA VAL A 249 9.80 37.36 -14.81
C VAL A 249 9.99 38.76 -15.35
N MET A 250 10.29 39.70 -14.46
CA MET A 250 10.47 41.12 -14.79
C MET A 250 11.37 41.36 -16.00
N ASN A 251 10.98 42.29 -16.86
CA ASN A 251 11.79 42.73 -18.00
C ASN A 251 13.12 43.35 -17.52
N ASN A 252 14.23 43.02 -18.20
CA ASN A 252 15.60 43.42 -17.86
C ASN A 252 16.06 43.01 -16.44
N SER A 253 15.55 41.87 -15.97
CA SER A 253 15.94 41.21 -14.72
C SER A 253 17.39 40.69 -14.71
N CYS A 254 17.99 40.43 -15.88
CA CYS A 254 19.40 40.04 -16.02
C CYS A 254 20.31 41.14 -16.61
N LYS A 255 21.59 41.12 -16.24
CA LYS A 255 22.59 42.14 -16.60
C LYS A 255 23.38 41.72 -17.84
N VAL A 256 22.97 42.19 -19.02
CA VAL A 256 23.69 41.99 -20.28
C VAL A 256 25.15 42.50 -20.20
N HIS A 257 26.09 41.66 -20.65
CA HIS A 257 27.52 42.02 -20.73
C HIS A 257 27.73 43.23 -21.66
N LYS A 258 28.71 44.09 -21.34
CA LYS A 258 28.83 45.42 -21.94
C LYS A 258 28.81 45.41 -23.48
N ASP A 259 29.51 44.45 -24.07
CA ASP A 259 29.76 44.39 -25.51
C ASP A 259 28.49 44.08 -26.32
N PHE A 260 27.57 43.28 -25.77
CA PHE A 260 26.33 42.86 -26.42
C PHE A 260 25.14 43.79 -26.17
N ARG A 261 25.30 44.89 -25.42
CA ARG A 261 24.20 45.82 -25.06
C ARG A 261 23.59 46.57 -26.24
N ASN A 262 24.30 46.64 -27.36
CA ASN A 262 23.80 47.27 -28.58
C ASN A 262 22.92 46.31 -29.41
N GLU A 263 23.03 45.00 -29.16
CA GLU A 263 22.31 43.94 -29.89
C GLU A 263 21.14 43.38 -29.06
N ILE A 264 21.34 43.22 -27.75
CA ILE A 264 20.36 42.64 -26.82
C ILE A 264 19.68 43.75 -26.02
N SER A 265 18.47 44.12 -26.44
CA SER A 265 17.64 45.17 -25.84
C SER A 265 16.78 44.74 -24.64
N GLY A 266 16.57 43.42 -24.47
CA GLY A 266 15.78 42.84 -23.39
C GLY A 266 16.44 41.58 -22.80
N CYS A 267 16.42 41.45 -21.48
CA CYS A 267 17.03 40.32 -20.75
C CYS A 267 16.07 39.76 -19.70
N PHE A 268 15.71 38.48 -19.81
CA PHE A 268 14.84 37.78 -18.85
C PHE A 268 15.61 36.65 -18.16
N ASP A 269 15.77 36.74 -16.84
CA ASP A 269 16.58 35.80 -16.05
C ASP A 269 15.86 34.45 -15.80
N VAL A 270 16.51 33.53 -15.09
CA VAL A 270 15.88 32.35 -14.49
C VAL A 270 14.89 32.80 -13.40
N TYR A 271 13.76 32.09 -13.28
CA TYR A 271 12.75 32.38 -12.28
C TYR A 271 13.32 32.39 -10.85
N ASN A 272 12.88 33.38 -10.08
CA ASN A 272 13.09 33.52 -8.65
C ASN A 272 11.94 34.36 -8.12
N GLU A 273 11.40 34.06 -6.95
CA GLU A 273 10.35 34.83 -6.27
C GLU A 273 10.64 36.35 -6.26
N LYS A 274 11.91 36.75 -6.07
CA LYS A 274 12.34 38.17 -6.07
C LYS A 274 12.50 38.82 -7.46
N LYS A 275 12.14 38.10 -8.51
CA LYS A 275 12.18 38.52 -9.92
C LYS A 275 10.87 38.22 -10.66
N GLU A 276 9.86 37.71 -9.96
CA GLU A 276 8.51 37.51 -10.52
C GLU A 276 7.94 38.86 -10.96
N ASP A 277 7.26 38.89 -12.09
CA ASP A 277 6.63 40.13 -12.56
C ASP A 277 5.28 40.33 -11.86
N GLU A 278 5.16 41.44 -11.13
CA GLU A 278 3.95 41.80 -10.38
C GLU A 278 3.12 42.90 -11.08
N VAL A 279 3.46 43.23 -12.33
CA VAL A 279 2.88 44.36 -13.08
C VAL A 279 1.88 43.87 -14.13
N ASP A 280 0.72 44.53 -14.21
CA ASP A 280 -0.30 44.23 -15.23
C ASP A 280 0.23 44.44 -16.67
N PHE A 281 -0.14 43.56 -17.61
CA PHE A 281 0.39 43.58 -18.98
C PHE A 281 -0.68 43.39 -20.06
N GLY A 282 -0.30 43.57 -21.33
CA GLY A 282 -1.18 43.31 -22.48
C GLY A 282 -2.41 44.21 -22.49
N LEU A 283 -3.61 43.62 -22.48
CA LEU A 283 -4.88 44.35 -22.57
C LEU A 283 -5.31 45.03 -21.25
N VAL A 284 -4.72 44.67 -20.11
CA VAL A 284 -5.01 45.17 -18.73
C VAL A 284 -6.45 44.89 -18.22
N ASN A 285 -7.43 44.71 -19.10
CA ASN A 285 -8.81 44.33 -18.77
C ASN A 285 -8.94 42.81 -18.60
N GLY A 286 -9.20 42.35 -17.38
CA GLY A 286 -9.48 40.94 -17.06
C GLY A 286 -8.32 40.21 -16.36
N THR A 287 -8.63 39.10 -15.68
CA THR A 287 -7.69 38.42 -14.76
C THR A 287 -6.52 37.75 -15.47
N ALA A 288 -6.63 37.46 -16.77
CA ALA A 288 -5.51 36.99 -17.60
C ALA A 288 -4.34 37.98 -17.65
N TRP A 289 -4.62 39.27 -17.45
CA TRP A 289 -3.72 40.39 -17.72
C TRP A 289 -3.29 41.13 -16.44
N GLN A 290 -3.99 40.90 -15.32
CA GLN A 290 -3.73 41.50 -14.01
C GLN A 290 -2.98 40.53 -13.10
N TYR A 291 -2.00 41.02 -12.34
CA TYR A 291 -1.26 40.17 -11.40
C TYR A 291 -2.06 39.91 -10.12
N HIS A 292 -2.13 38.64 -9.70
CA HIS A 292 -2.85 38.25 -8.49
C HIS A 292 -1.94 37.53 -7.49
N ASN A 293 -2.00 37.98 -6.23
CA ASN A 293 -1.22 37.40 -5.15
C ASN A 293 -1.70 35.98 -4.79
N GLU A 294 -0.78 35.12 -4.34
CA GLU A 294 -1.08 33.74 -3.90
C GLU A 294 -2.28 33.68 -2.92
N LYS A 295 -2.40 34.65 -2.01
CA LYS A 295 -3.49 34.73 -1.02
C LYS A 295 -4.87 35.07 -1.61
N GLU A 296 -4.91 35.76 -2.75
CA GLU A 296 -6.14 36.14 -3.45
C GLU A 296 -6.66 34.94 -4.26
N ILE A 297 -5.78 34.37 -5.10
CA ILE A 297 -6.03 33.14 -5.85
C ILE A 297 -6.37 31.99 -4.88
N LYS A 298 -5.72 31.97 -3.71
CA LYS A 298 -5.64 30.88 -2.71
C LYS A 298 -4.89 29.65 -3.21
N GLY A 299 -4.05 29.83 -4.23
CA GLY A 299 -3.14 28.79 -4.70
C GLY A 299 -2.06 28.48 -3.67
N SER A 300 -1.17 27.56 -4.03
CA SER A 300 0.02 27.26 -3.25
C SER A 300 1.22 26.99 -4.15
N ALA A 301 2.42 27.29 -3.64
CA ALA A 301 3.67 27.07 -4.35
C ALA A 301 3.83 25.62 -4.86
N HIS A 302 4.26 25.48 -6.11
CA HIS A 302 4.41 24.19 -6.79
C HIS A 302 5.87 23.85 -7.06
N TRP A 303 6.31 22.64 -6.72
CA TRP A 303 7.64 22.14 -7.05
C TRP A 303 7.65 21.55 -8.46
N GLY A 304 8.29 22.26 -9.40
CA GLY A 304 8.47 21.84 -10.79
C GLY A 304 9.74 21.01 -11.02
N LEU A 305 10.06 20.75 -12.29
CA LEU A 305 11.29 20.06 -12.70
C LEU A 305 12.53 20.94 -12.56
N LEU A 306 12.43 22.22 -12.97
CA LEU A 306 13.55 23.17 -12.92
C LEU A 306 13.66 23.89 -11.57
N THR A 307 12.53 24.28 -10.97
CA THR A 307 12.47 25.09 -9.74
C THR A 307 11.12 24.97 -9.04
N THR A 308 11.04 25.45 -7.80
CA THR A 308 9.76 25.76 -7.16
C THR A 308 9.23 27.10 -7.68
N TYR A 309 7.93 27.17 -7.88
CA TYR A 309 7.17 28.31 -8.39
C TYR A 309 6.13 28.80 -7.37
N SER A 310 5.82 30.09 -7.36
CA SER A 310 4.78 30.69 -6.48
C SER A 310 3.37 30.12 -6.75
N GLY A 311 2.46 30.28 -5.78
CA GLY A 311 1.03 30.13 -6.00
C GLY A 311 0.32 31.37 -6.58
N GLY A 312 1.07 32.42 -6.95
CA GLY A 312 0.57 33.68 -7.52
C GLY A 312 0.54 33.70 -9.05
N GLY A 313 0.60 34.91 -9.62
CA GLY A 313 0.69 35.14 -11.07
C GLY A 313 -0.63 35.57 -11.72
N TYR A 314 -0.65 35.52 -13.04
CA TYR A 314 -1.78 35.90 -13.88
C TYR A 314 -2.65 34.66 -14.15
N TYR A 315 -3.99 34.78 -14.18
CA TYR A 315 -4.83 33.60 -14.42
C TYR A 315 -6.10 33.88 -15.22
N GLN A 316 -6.45 32.95 -16.11
CA GLN A 316 -7.71 32.95 -16.82
C GLN A 316 -8.51 31.69 -16.47
N ASP A 317 -9.74 31.88 -16.02
CA ASP A 317 -10.71 30.79 -15.93
C ASP A 317 -11.34 30.58 -17.32
N LEU A 318 -11.37 29.34 -17.80
CA LEU A 318 -12.10 28.99 -19.03
C LEU A 318 -13.61 28.93 -18.73
N ASN A 319 -14.44 28.76 -19.77
CA ASN A 319 -15.89 28.72 -19.61
C ASN A 319 -16.42 27.27 -19.60
N ARG A 320 -17.74 27.09 -19.51
CA ARG A 320 -18.41 25.78 -19.45
C ARG A 320 -18.68 25.17 -20.82
N THR A 321 -18.77 25.98 -21.88
CA THR A 321 -18.85 25.50 -23.27
C THR A 321 -17.47 25.39 -23.90
N LYS A 322 -17.39 24.66 -25.02
CA LYS A 322 -16.15 24.53 -25.81
C LYS A 322 -15.88 25.80 -26.61
N GLU A 323 -16.94 26.40 -27.12
CA GLU A 323 -16.96 27.50 -28.07
C GLU A 323 -16.45 28.78 -27.40
N GLU A 324 -17.04 29.19 -26.27
CA GLU A 324 -16.59 30.34 -25.48
C GLU A 324 -15.13 30.14 -24.98
N SER A 325 -14.77 28.91 -24.62
CA SER A 325 -13.41 28.58 -24.17
C SER A 325 -12.40 28.64 -25.32
N ALA A 326 -12.79 28.30 -26.55
CA ALA A 326 -11.97 28.45 -27.74
C ALA A 326 -11.76 29.94 -28.09
N GLU A 327 -12.80 30.77 -27.98
CA GLU A 327 -12.70 32.21 -28.19
C GLU A 327 -11.71 32.86 -27.20
N ILE A 328 -11.78 32.51 -25.91
CA ILE A 328 -10.81 32.95 -24.88
C ILE A 328 -9.37 32.54 -25.25
N LEU A 329 -9.15 31.28 -25.66
CA LEU A 329 -7.81 30.82 -26.06
C LEU A 329 -7.30 31.47 -27.35
N MET A 330 -8.19 31.86 -28.27
CA MET A 330 -7.82 32.63 -29.46
C MET A 330 -7.46 34.07 -29.09
N GLU A 331 -8.21 34.72 -28.20
CA GLU A 331 -7.89 36.07 -27.71
C GLU A 331 -6.51 36.11 -27.01
N MET A 332 -6.26 35.18 -26.09
CA MET A 332 -4.99 35.11 -25.35
C MET A 332 -3.80 34.84 -26.29
N ASN A 333 -3.96 33.98 -27.30
CA ASN A 333 -2.94 33.71 -28.31
C ASN A 333 -2.69 34.93 -29.21
N ASN A 334 -3.74 35.57 -29.71
CA ASN A 334 -3.65 36.74 -30.61
C ASN A 334 -3.00 37.96 -29.93
N ASN A 335 -3.20 38.12 -28.62
CA ASN A 335 -2.64 39.22 -27.82
C ASN A 335 -1.30 38.88 -27.15
N LEU A 336 -0.63 37.79 -27.57
CA LEU A 336 0.70 37.37 -27.06
C LEU A 336 0.74 37.22 -25.53
N TRP A 337 -0.24 36.52 -24.95
CA TRP A 337 -0.25 36.23 -23.51
C TRP A 337 1.03 35.51 -23.06
N LEU A 338 1.52 34.56 -23.86
CA LEU A 338 2.84 33.93 -23.67
C LEU A 338 3.94 34.75 -24.37
N ASP A 339 5.01 35.04 -23.64
CA ASP A 339 6.13 35.87 -24.08
C ASP A 339 7.49 35.34 -23.58
N HIS A 340 8.58 36.02 -23.98
CA HIS A 340 9.95 35.67 -23.56
C HIS A 340 10.21 35.77 -22.04
N GLY A 341 9.38 36.53 -21.30
CA GLY A 341 9.45 36.65 -19.84
C GLY A 341 8.71 35.52 -19.09
N THR A 342 7.90 34.75 -19.78
CA THR A 342 7.15 33.62 -19.22
C THR A 342 8.08 32.50 -18.75
N ARG A 343 7.79 31.87 -17.61
CA ARG A 343 8.60 30.79 -17.03
C ARG A 343 7.84 29.52 -16.68
N ALA A 344 6.54 29.62 -16.40
CA ALA A 344 5.67 28.46 -16.19
C ALA A 344 4.24 28.79 -16.62
N VAL A 345 3.57 27.80 -17.21
CA VAL A 345 2.13 27.82 -17.47
C VAL A 345 1.51 26.56 -16.89
N PHE A 346 0.50 26.74 -16.03
CA PHE A 346 -0.28 25.71 -15.38
C PHE A 346 -1.66 25.64 -16.04
N ILE A 347 -2.17 24.42 -16.23
CA ILE A 347 -3.58 24.14 -16.56
C ILE A 347 -4.10 23.22 -15.44
N ASP A 348 -4.92 23.78 -14.55
CA ASP A 348 -5.46 23.11 -13.38
C ASP A 348 -6.97 22.89 -13.53
N PHE A 349 -7.42 21.65 -13.37
CA PHE A 349 -8.86 21.31 -13.34
C PHE A 349 -9.13 20.06 -12.49
N SER A 350 -10.40 19.83 -12.18
CA SER A 350 -10.85 18.69 -11.37
C SER A 350 -12.05 18.00 -11.99
N THR A 351 -12.08 16.67 -11.92
CA THR A 351 -13.20 15.84 -12.37
C THR A 351 -13.69 14.93 -11.25
N TYR A 352 -14.95 14.54 -11.29
CA TYR A 352 -15.56 13.61 -10.33
C TYR A 352 -16.28 12.47 -11.05
N ASN A 353 -15.92 11.24 -10.73
CA ASN A 353 -16.63 10.06 -11.20
C ASN A 353 -17.66 9.63 -10.15
N ALA A 354 -18.94 9.73 -10.49
CA ALA A 354 -20.05 9.40 -9.60
C ALA A 354 -20.20 7.88 -9.37
N ASN A 355 -19.81 7.04 -10.32
CA ASN A 355 -19.95 5.58 -10.24
C ASN A 355 -19.02 4.95 -9.19
N ILE A 356 -17.84 5.55 -8.96
CA ILE A 356 -16.84 5.05 -8.00
C ILE A 356 -16.56 6.02 -6.84
N ASN A 357 -17.18 7.21 -6.80
CA ASN A 357 -16.93 8.28 -5.82
C ASN A 357 -15.42 8.58 -5.67
N LEU A 358 -14.78 8.90 -6.79
CA LEU A 358 -13.40 9.39 -6.83
C LEU A 358 -13.31 10.74 -7.54
N PHE A 359 -12.52 11.63 -6.96
CA PHE A 359 -12.10 12.89 -7.57
C PHE A 359 -10.77 12.64 -8.29
N CYS A 360 -10.58 13.24 -9.46
CA CYS A 360 -9.29 13.31 -10.14
C CYS A 360 -8.92 14.79 -10.27
N VAL A 361 -7.84 15.20 -9.64
CA VAL A 361 -7.28 16.55 -9.79
C VAL A 361 -6.13 16.46 -10.78
N ILE A 362 -6.20 17.27 -11.84
CA ILE A 362 -5.25 17.28 -12.95
C ILE A 362 -4.56 18.65 -12.97
N ARG A 363 -3.24 18.62 -12.84
CA ARG A 363 -2.33 19.75 -13.11
C ARG A 363 -1.44 19.38 -14.27
N LEU A 364 -1.49 20.17 -15.34
CA LEU A 364 -0.51 20.13 -16.43
C LEU A 364 0.37 21.37 -16.29
N LEU A 365 1.69 21.22 -16.36
CA LEU A 365 2.66 22.29 -16.20
C LEU A 365 3.66 22.27 -17.36
N VAL A 366 3.73 23.35 -18.12
CA VAL A 366 4.78 23.57 -19.12
C VAL A 366 5.74 24.64 -18.61
N GLU A 367 6.99 24.24 -18.40
CA GLU A 367 8.07 25.12 -17.94
C GLU A 367 8.84 25.67 -19.14
N PHE A 368 9.11 26.97 -19.13
CA PHE A 368 9.87 27.66 -20.17
C PHE A 368 11.20 28.13 -19.56
N PRO A 369 12.30 27.35 -19.69
CA PRO A 369 13.60 27.75 -19.15
C PRO A 369 14.12 29.03 -19.83
N ALA A 370 14.98 29.77 -19.14
CA ALA A 370 15.58 31.01 -19.67
C ALA A 370 16.49 30.79 -20.90
N THR A 371 16.81 29.54 -21.22
CA THR A 371 17.49 29.11 -22.47
C THR A 371 16.56 29.10 -23.70
N GLY A 372 15.24 29.24 -23.51
CA GLY A 372 14.24 28.94 -24.52
C GLY A 372 13.91 27.45 -24.62
N GLY A 373 12.92 27.13 -25.46
CA GLY A 373 12.27 25.82 -25.49
C GLY A 373 11.17 25.67 -24.42
N ALA A 374 10.56 24.49 -24.37
CA ALA A 374 9.52 24.13 -23.41
C ALA A 374 9.81 22.74 -22.81
N ILE A 375 9.45 22.55 -21.53
CA ILE A 375 9.58 21.29 -20.80
C ILE A 375 8.22 20.95 -20.18
N PRO A 376 7.47 19.98 -20.74
CA PRO A 376 6.17 19.57 -20.21
C PRO A 376 6.31 18.61 -19.03
N SER A 377 5.46 18.78 -18.03
CA SER A 377 5.32 17.94 -16.85
C SER A 377 3.85 17.87 -16.43
N TYR A 378 3.45 16.79 -15.78
CA TYR A 378 2.04 16.57 -15.42
C TYR A 378 1.93 15.88 -14.06
N GLN A 379 0.88 16.22 -13.32
CA GLN A 379 0.52 15.57 -12.07
C GLN A 379 -0.98 15.34 -12.00
N ILE A 380 -1.35 14.05 -12.03
CA ILE A 380 -2.73 13.58 -11.99
C ILE A 380 -2.91 12.83 -10.67
N ARG A 381 -3.75 13.34 -9.78
CA ARG A 381 -3.97 12.79 -8.42
C ARG A 381 -5.42 12.37 -8.24
N THR A 382 -5.65 11.06 -8.11
CA THR A 382 -6.98 10.50 -7.82
C THR A 382 -7.15 10.30 -6.31
N VAL A 383 -8.23 10.84 -5.74
CA VAL A 383 -8.46 10.92 -4.29
C VAL A 383 -9.93 10.71 -3.92
N LYS A 384 -10.18 9.95 -2.84
CA LYS A 384 -11.52 9.78 -2.25
C LYS A 384 -11.78 10.85 -1.18
N LEU A 385 -12.28 12.02 -1.61
CA LEU A 385 -12.55 13.14 -0.71
C LEU A 385 -13.79 12.93 0.16
N ILE A 386 -14.92 12.54 -0.46
CA ILE A 386 -16.15 12.20 0.26
C ILE A 386 -16.05 10.75 0.73
N ARG A 387 -15.79 10.55 2.03
CA ARG A 387 -15.52 9.21 2.56
C ARG A 387 -16.77 8.43 2.96
N TYR A 388 -17.74 9.06 3.62
CA TYR A 388 -18.79 8.34 4.36
C TYR A 388 -20.10 8.21 3.56
N ILE A 389 -20.16 7.26 2.61
CA ILE A 389 -21.38 6.99 1.82
C ILE A 389 -21.86 5.54 1.98
N THR A 390 -20.98 4.56 1.77
CA THR A 390 -21.38 3.15 1.68
C THR A 390 -21.33 2.44 3.03
N TYR A 391 -22.03 1.31 3.15
CA TYR A 391 -21.94 0.43 4.33
C TYR A 391 -20.51 -0.01 4.67
N TRP A 392 -19.62 -0.11 3.67
CA TRP A 392 -18.20 -0.38 3.86
C TRP A 392 -17.47 0.82 4.48
N ASP A 393 -17.85 2.05 4.12
CA ASP A 393 -17.27 3.26 4.72
C ASP A 393 -17.66 3.40 6.19
N TYR A 394 -18.92 3.07 6.56
CA TYR A 394 -19.34 3.02 7.96
C TYR A 394 -18.59 1.96 8.78
N PHE A 395 -18.20 0.83 8.17
CA PHE A 395 -17.31 -0.14 8.81
C PHE A 395 -15.90 0.45 9.04
N ILE A 396 -15.35 1.19 8.08
CA ILE A 396 -14.05 1.86 8.23
C ILE A 396 -14.08 2.93 9.33
N ILE A 397 -15.19 3.64 9.56
CA ILE A 397 -15.33 4.52 10.75
C ILE A 397 -15.17 3.71 12.05
N GLY A 398 -15.68 2.47 12.10
CA GLY A 398 -15.49 1.55 13.22
C GLY A 398 -14.01 1.26 13.51
N CYS A 399 -13.24 0.93 12.48
CA CYS A 399 -11.79 0.79 12.57
C CYS A 399 -11.09 2.11 12.96
N GLU A 400 -11.49 3.27 12.42
CA GLU A 400 -10.86 4.55 12.81
C GLU A 400 -11.03 4.88 14.28
N MET A 401 -12.16 4.51 14.90
CA MET A 401 -12.36 4.63 16.35
C MET A 401 -11.48 3.64 17.14
N VAL A 402 -11.36 2.38 16.68
CA VAL A 402 -10.49 1.36 17.31
C VAL A 402 -9.01 1.77 17.23
N PHE A 403 -8.56 2.24 16.07
CA PHE A 403 -7.21 2.78 15.87
C PHE A 403 -6.91 3.94 16.83
N CYS A 404 -7.84 4.89 16.98
CA CYS A 404 -7.67 5.99 17.94
C CYS A 404 -7.54 5.50 19.39
N LEU A 405 -8.26 4.43 19.78
CA LEU A 405 -8.12 3.82 21.10
C LEU A 405 -6.77 3.12 21.28
N PHE A 406 -6.26 2.41 20.27
CA PHE A 406 -4.91 1.83 20.30
C PHE A 406 -3.81 2.89 20.40
N ILE A 407 -3.91 3.99 19.66
CA ILE A 407 -2.95 5.09 19.74
C ILE A 407 -2.98 5.77 21.12
N LEU A 408 -4.16 5.95 21.73
CA LEU A 408 -4.26 6.45 23.11
C LEU A 408 -3.65 5.48 24.14
N TYR A 409 -3.83 4.16 23.97
CA TYR A 409 -3.19 3.14 24.80
C TYR A 409 -1.67 3.20 24.70
N TYR A 410 -1.11 3.18 23.48
CA TYR A 410 0.34 3.27 23.27
C TYR A 410 0.93 4.60 23.78
N ILE A 411 0.22 5.74 23.64
CA ILE A 411 0.66 7.02 24.23
C ILE A 411 0.80 6.91 25.76
N VAL A 412 -0.10 6.22 26.46
CA VAL A 412 0.01 6.03 27.92
C VAL A 412 1.14 5.06 28.27
N GLU A 413 1.31 3.97 27.50
CA GLU A 413 2.39 2.99 27.64
C GLU A 413 3.77 3.65 27.53
N GLU A 414 4.04 4.35 26.42
CA GLU A 414 5.34 5.01 26.21
C GLU A 414 5.62 6.13 27.22
N ILE A 415 4.60 6.89 27.65
CA ILE A 415 4.76 7.91 28.70
C ILE A 415 5.18 7.27 30.02
N LEU A 416 4.68 6.08 30.36
CA LEU A 416 5.10 5.36 31.57
C LEU A 416 6.54 4.85 31.43
N GLU A 417 6.89 4.22 30.31
CA GLU A 417 8.24 3.68 30.09
C GLU A 417 9.32 4.77 30.03
N LEU A 418 9.05 5.90 29.37
CA LEU A 418 9.90 7.08 29.35
C LEU A 418 10.10 7.68 30.75
N ARG A 419 9.07 7.64 31.61
CA ARG A 419 9.14 8.17 32.98
C ARG A 419 9.92 7.26 33.94
N ILE A 420 10.04 5.98 33.63
CA ILE A 420 10.83 5.01 34.39
C ILE A 420 12.30 5.00 33.92
N HIS A 421 12.53 4.95 32.61
CA HIS A 421 13.87 4.72 32.03
C HIS A 421 14.60 6.02 31.61
N GLY A 422 13.90 7.14 31.49
CA GLY A 422 14.47 8.42 31.07
C GLY A 422 15.21 8.31 29.73
N PHE A 423 16.43 8.85 29.66
CA PHE A 423 17.25 8.81 28.45
C PHE A 423 17.70 7.41 28.02
N SER A 424 17.69 6.41 28.91
CA SER A 424 18.10 5.03 28.57
C SER A 424 17.17 4.40 27.53
N TYR A 425 15.89 4.77 27.56
CA TYR A 425 14.85 4.31 26.63
C TYR A 425 15.25 4.50 25.15
N PHE A 426 15.83 5.65 24.79
CA PHE A 426 16.22 5.97 23.42
C PHE A 426 17.45 5.21 22.91
N SER A 427 18.11 4.41 23.76
CA SER A 427 19.17 3.49 23.31
C SER A 427 18.60 2.25 22.58
N SER A 428 17.28 2.01 22.64
CA SER A 428 16.63 0.92 21.93
C SER A 428 16.05 1.40 20.59
N ILE A 429 16.43 0.71 19.51
CA ILE A 429 15.93 0.96 18.16
C ILE A 429 14.41 0.71 18.09
N TRP A 430 13.92 -0.32 18.78
CA TRP A 430 12.50 -0.66 18.81
C TRP A 430 11.67 0.43 19.48
N ASN A 431 12.12 0.91 20.63
CA ASN A 431 11.48 2.00 21.37
C ASN A 431 11.48 3.31 20.55
N THR A 432 12.56 3.57 19.81
CA THR A 432 12.63 4.72 18.88
C THR A 432 11.63 4.59 17.73
N LEU A 433 11.45 3.39 17.17
CA LEU A 433 10.43 3.10 16.15
C LEU A 433 9.02 3.29 16.71
N ASP A 434 8.79 2.89 17.97
CA ASP A 434 7.50 2.97 18.65
C ASP A 434 7.04 4.44 18.81
N VAL A 435 7.94 5.34 19.23
CA VAL A 435 7.71 6.80 19.24
C VAL A 435 7.44 7.37 17.84
N VAL A 436 8.14 6.89 16.80
CA VAL A 436 7.91 7.34 15.41
C VAL A 436 6.52 6.93 14.90
N VAL A 437 6.09 5.69 15.14
CA VAL A 437 4.76 5.20 14.72
C VAL A 437 3.64 6.01 15.36
N ILE A 438 3.76 6.33 16.66
CA ILE A 438 2.80 7.18 17.40
C ILE A 438 2.79 8.60 16.84
N LEU A 439 3.95 9.20 16.58
CA LEU A 439 4.05 10.56 16.04
C LEU A 439 3.36 10.68 14.66
N LEU A 440 3.62 9.72 13.76
CA LEU A 440 2.98 9.68 12.43
C LEU A 440 1.47 9.46 12.54
N ALA A 441 1.01 8.61 13.48
CA ALA A 441 -0.41 8.38 13.71
C ALA A 441 -1.15 9.62 14.23
N ILE A 442 -0.54 10.41 15.13
CA ILE A 442 -1.11 11.68 15.60
C ILE A 442 -1.29 12.67 14.45
N VAL A 443 -0.27 12.81 13.59
CA VAL A 443 -0.35 13.67 12.38
C VAL A 443 -1.44 13.18 11.42
N ALA A 444 -1.58 11.87 11.24
CA ALA A 444 -2.62 11.27 10.42
C ALA A 444 -4.04 11.60 10.92
N ILE A 445 -4.28 11.49 12.24
CA ILE A 445 -5.57 11.80 12.86
C ILE A 445 -5.92 13.29 12.67
N VAL A 446 -4.97 14.20 12.96
CA VAL A 446 -5.16 15.65 12.78
C VAL A 446 -5.47 16.00 11.33
N PHE A 447 -4.77 15.38 10.36
CA PHE A 447 -5.05 15.62 8.95
C PHE A 447 -6.42 15.08 8.51
N ASN A 448 -6.85 13.91 8.99
CA ASN A 448 -8.15 13.32 8.63
C ASN A 448 -9.32 14.26 9.02
N VAL A 449 -9.23 14.91 10.18
CA VAL A 449 -10.19 15.93 10.63
C VAL A 449 -10.10 17.21 9.78
N PHE A 450 -8.90 17.77 9.61
CA PHE A 450 -8.67 18.99 8.83
C PHE A 450 -9.18 18.87 7.39
N ARG A 451 -8.85 17.75 6.71
CA ARG A 451 -9.29 17.47 5.33
C ARG A 451 -10.80 17.49 5.23
N THR A 452 -11.51 16.82 6.14
CA THR A 452 -12.98 16.70 6.09
C THR A 452 -13.65 18.08 6.17
N ILE A 453 -13.26 18.90 7.15
CA ILE A 453 -13.74 20.30 7.30
C ILE A 453 -13.45 21.16 6.06
N LYS A 454 -12.32 20.90 5.37
CA LYS A 454 -11.94 21.60 4.13
C LYS A 454 -12.73 21.12 2.91
N VAL A 455 -13.00 19.82 2.77
CA VAL A 455 -13.85 19.24 1.71
C VAL A 455 -15.22 19.90 1.74
N ASP A 456 -15.90 19.85 2.88
CA ASP A 456 -17.29 20.31 3.01
C ASP A 456 -17.41 21.81 2.67
N LYS A 457 -16.43 22.62 3.11
CA LYS A 457 -16.38 24.06 2.84
C LYS A 457 -16.07 24.42 1.38
N LEU A 458 -15.33 23.59 0.64
CA LEU A 458 -15.06 23.79 -0.78
C LEU A 458 -16.24 23.29 -1.63
N LEU A 459 -16.78 22.12 -1.31
CA LEU A 459 -17.88 21.51 -2.03
C LEU A 459 -19.18 22.32 -1.90
N GLY A 460 -19.49 22.84 -0.70
CA GLY A 460 -20.66 23.72 -0.51
C GLY A 460 -20.63 24.94 -1.43
N LYS A 461 -19.47 25.59 -1.59
CA LYS A 461 -19.29 26.74 -2.48
C LYS A 461 -19.50 26.42 -3.96
N LEU A 462 -19.06 25.23 -4.41
CA LEU A 462 -19.31 24.78 -5.78
C LEU A 462 -20.80 24.49 -6.04
N LEU A 463 -21.52 23.98 -5.04
CA LEU A 463 -22.96 23.74 -5.13
C LEU A 463 -23.76 25.06 -5.13
N GLU A 464 -23.27 26.10 -4.46
CA GLU A 464 -23.80 27.46 -4.52
C GLU A 464 -23.48 28.16 -5.86
N GLN A 465 -22.26 27.98 -6.40
CA GLN A 465 -21.74 28.72 -7.55
C GLN A 465 -20.96 27.79 -8.52
N PRO A 466 -21.65 27.04 -9.40
CA PRO A 466 -21.02 26.00 -10.24
C PRO A 466 -20.19 26.53 -11.42
N GLY A 467 -20.18 27.84 -11.67
CA GLY A 467 -19.36 28.49 -12.71
C GLY A 467 -17.99 28.97 -12.24
N ILE A 468 -17.55 28.60 -11.03
CA ILE A 468 -16.30 29.09 -10.42
C ILE A 468 -15.27 27.94 -10.31
N TYR A 469 -14.00 28.23 -10.62
CA TYR A 469 -12.89 27.31 -10.36
C TYR A 469 -12.73 27.03 -8.85
N ALA A 470 -12.55 25.75 -8.49
CA ALA A 470 -12.23 25.35 -7.12
C ALA A 470 -10.86 24.65 -7.04
N ASP A 471 -9.98 25.19 -6.20
CA ASP A 471 -8.72 24.55 -5.86
C ASP A 471 -8.96 23.32 -4.97
N PHE A 472 -8.94 22.14 -5.60
CA PHE A 472 -8.79 20.85 -4.93
C PHE A 472 -7.33 20.36 -4.94
N GLU A 473 -6.39 21.07 -5.56
CA GLU A 473 -5.01 20.62 -5.72
C GLU A 473 -4.24 20.69 -4.40
N PHE A 474 -4.35 21.78 -3.64
CA PHE A 474 -3.79 21.85 -2.28
C PHE A 474 -4.27 20.67 -1.42
N LEU A 475 -5.56 20.34 -1.53
CA LEU A 475 -6.17 19.25 -0.77
C LEU A 475 -5.68 17.87 -1.25
N ALA A 476 -5.56 17.67 -2.56
CA ALA A 476 -5.04 16.46 -3.15
C ALA A 476 -3.54 16.27 -2.87
N PHE A 477 -2.75 17.35 -2.79
CA PHE A 477 -1.34 17.33 -2.40
C PHE A 477 -1.20 16.73 -1.00
N TRP A 478 -1.87 17.32 -0.02
CA TRP A 478 -1.80 16.84 1.36
C TRP A 478 -2.41 15.44 1.54
N GLN A 479 -3.45 15.08 0.78
CA GLN A 479 -3.97 13.69 0.78
C GLN A 479 -2.95 12.70 0.17
N THR A 480 -2.16 13.10 -0.82
CA THR A 480 -1.04 12.28 -1.32
C THR A 480 0.09 12.16 -0.29
N GLN A 481 0.47 13.25 0.38
CA GLN A 481 1.48 13.17 1.44
C GLN A 481 1.01 12.35 2.65
N TYR A 482 -0.27 12.42 3.02
CA TYR A 482 -0.89 11.54 4.01
C TYR A 482 -0.83 10.07 3.58
N ASN A 483 -1.12 9.74 2.31
CA ASN A 483 -0.99 8.37 1.80
C ASN A 483 0.46 7.88 1.89
N ASN A 484 1.43 8.70 1.49
CA ASN A 484 2.87 8.39 1.58
C ASN A 484 3.29 8.15 3.04
N MET A 485 2.87 9.03 3.95
CA MET A 485 3.16 8.96 5.38
C MET A 485 2.57 7.69 6.02
N ASN A 486 1.32 7.34 5.67
CA ASN A 486 0.69 6.11 6.14
C ASN A 486 1.36 4.85 5.58
N ALA A 487 1.85 4.86 4.34
CA ALA A 487 2.62 3.76 3.77
C ALA A 487 3.95 3.54 4.50
N VAL A 488 4.65 4.62 4.85
CA VAL A 488 5.87 4.58 5.68
C VAL A 488 5.56 4.09 7.11
N ASN A 489 4.46 4.55 7.71
CA ASN A 489 4.02 4.12 9.03
C ASN A 489 3.70 2.60 9.05
N LEU A 490 2.98 2.12 8.04
CA LEU A 490 2.67 0.70 7.86
C LEU A 490 3.94 -0.14 7.65
N PHE A 491 4.93 0.36 6.90
CA PHE A 491 6.23 -0.30 6.72
C PHE A 491 6.99 -0.46 8.04
N PHE A 492 7.06 0.59 8.88
CA PHE A 492 7.64 0.49 10.22
C PHE A 492 6.85 -0.46 11.13
N ALA A 493 5.52 -0.48 11.04
CA ALA A 493 4.69 -1.43 11.79
C ALA A 493 5.01 -2.90 11.41
N TRP A 494 5.18 -3.21 10.13
CA TRP A 494 5.63 -4.53 9.70
C TRP A 494 7.05 -4.88 10.18
N ILE A 495 7.97 -3.91 10.24
CA ILE A 495 9.31 -4.12 10.82
C ILE A 495 9.23 -4.42 12.33
N LYS A 496 8.34 -3.78 13.09
CA LYS A 496 8.19 -4.04 14.53
C LYS A 496 7.84 -5.51 14.84
N VAL A 497 7.18 -6.23 13.92
CA VAL A 497 6.89 -7.66 14.09
C VAL A 497 8.16 -8.49 14.36
N PHE A 498 9.33 -8.07 13.83
CA PHE A 498 10.61 -8.73 14.11
C PHE A 498 11.04 -8.66 15.59
N LYS A 499 10.63 -7.62 16.35
CA LYS A 499 10.81 -7.53 17.83
C LYS A 499 10.27 -8.80 18.50
N TYR A 500 9.08 -9.24 18.07
CA TYR A 500 8.34 -10.36 18.65
C TYR A 500 8.62 -11.72 17.98
N ILE A 501 9.16 -11.76 16.75
CA ILE A 501 9.61 -13.02 16.11
C ILE A 501 10.95 -13.53 16.68
N SER A 502 11.65 -12.69 17.46
CA SER A 502 12.97 -12.97 18.04
C SER A 502 13.04 -14.15 19.05
N PHE A 503 11.92 -14.82 19.38
CA PHE A 503 11.89 -16.05 20.17
C PHE A 503 12.61 -17.25 19.50
N ASN A 504 12.76 -17.25 18.18
CA ASN A 504 13.43 -18.33 17.44
C ASN A 504 14.95 -18.09 17.39
N LYS A 505 15.74 -19.04 17.92
CA LYS A 505 17.22 -19.04 17.94
C LYS A 505 17.86 -18.58 16.62
N THR A 506 17.30 -18.98 15.47
CA THR A 506 17.78 -18.59 14.14
C THR A 506 17.52 -17.11 13.79
N MET A 507 16.40 -16.54 14.23
CA MET A 507 16.08 -15.12 14.05
C MET A 507 16.85 -14.24 15.05
N THR A 508 17.04 -14.73 16.29
CA THR A 508 17.94 -14.09 17.26
C THR A 508 19.38 -14.03 16.74
N GLN A 509 19.85 -15.10 16.08
CA GLN A 509 21.16 -15.13 15.42
C GLN A 509 21.27 -14.02 14.36
N LEU A 510 20.32 -13.93 13.43
CA LEU A 510 20.32 -12.91 12.36
C LEU A 510 20.30 -11.48 12.95
N SER A 511 19.41 -11.21 13.92
CA SER A 511 19.32 -9.90 14.58
C SER A 511 20.61 -9.54 15.34
N SER A 512 21.21 -10.50 16.06
CA SER A 512 22.47 -10.32 16.78
C SER A 512 23.65 -10.05 15.83
N THR A 513 23.73 -10.79 14.70
CA THR A 513 24.79 -10.56 13.70
C THR A 513 24.73 -9.15 13.13
N LEU A 514 23.54 -8.69 12.71
CA LEU A 514 23.35 -7.34 12.19
C LEU A 514 23.64 -6.27 13.26
N GLY A 515 23.22 -6.50 14.51
CA GLY A 515 23.49 -5.59 15.62
C GLY A 515 24.99 -5.46 15.98
N ARG A 516 25.77 -6.54 15.85
CA ARG A 516 27.23 -6.50 16.06
C ARG A 516 27.96 -5.85 14.89
N CYS A 517 27.74 -6.33 13.66
CA CYS A 517 28.47 -5.82 12.49
C CYS A 517 28.04 -4.39 12.09
N ALA A 518 26.90 -3.87 12.58
CA ALA A 518 26.44 -2.50 12.34
C ALA A 518 27.52 -1.43 12.60
N LYS A 519 28.38 -1.61 13.61
CA LYS A 519 29.46 -0.66 13.93
C LYS A 519 30.55 -0.65 12.83
N ASP A 520 30.96 -1.82 12.40
CA ASP A 520 32.05 -1.97 11.42
C ASP A 520 31.55 -1.68 10.00
N ILE A 521 30.29 -2.05 9.69
CA ILE A 521 29.55 -1.60 8.52
C ILE A 521 29.44 -0.07 8.51
N MET A 522 29.16 0.60 9.63
CA MET A 522 29.09 2.07 9.68
C MET A 522 30.44 2.72 9.41
N GLY A 523 31.54 2.16 9.95
CA GLY A 523 32.90 2.60 9.62
C GLY A 523 33.22 2.43 8.13
N PHE A 524 32.88 1.27 7.56
CA PHE A 524 33.04 1.00 6.13
C PHE A 524 32.16 1.89 5.25
N ALA A 525 30.91 2.15 5.64
CA ALA A 525 29.97 2.95 4.86
C ALA A 525 30.49 4.37 4.63
N ILE A 526 31.23 4.95 5.58
CA ILE A 526 31.92 6.24 5.40
C ILE A 526 32.95 6.15 4.25
N MET A 527 33.76 5.10 4.21
CA MET A 527 34.72 4.87 3.11
C MET A 527 34.02 4.65 1.77
N PHE A 528 32.95 3.86 1.75
CA PHE A 528 32.11 3.66 0.57
C PHE A 528 31.55 4.98 0.04
N PHE A 529 30.93 5.79 0.90
CA PHE A 529 30.30 7.05 0.48
C PHE A 529 31.32 8.10 0.00
N ILE A 530 32.54 8.14 0.56
CA ILE A 530 33.62 9.00 0.05
C ILE A 530 33.95 8.66 -1.41
N VAL A 531 34.15 7.37 -1.73
CA VAL A 531 34.44 6.92 -3.10
C VAL A 531 33.22 7.15 -4.01
N PHE A 532 32.03 6.80 -3.54
CA PHE A 532 30.77 6.93 -4.28
C PHE A 532 30.50 8.40 -4.68
N PHE A 533 30.56 9.34 -3.73
CA PHE A 533 30.37 10.77 -4.02
C PHE A 533 31.50 11.37 -4.87
N ALA A 534 32.74 10.88 -4.76
CA ALA A 534 33.82 11.30 -5.66
C ALA A 534 33.52 10.92 -7.11
N TYR A 535 33.05 9.69 -7.37
CA TYR A 535 32.56 9.31 -8.69
C TYR A 535 31.26 10.07 -9.07
N ALA A 536 30.38 10.42 -8.12
CA ALA A 536 29.15 11.16 -8.41
C ALA A 536 29.46 12.56 -8.96
N GLN A 537 30.40 13.25 -8.31
CA GLN A 537 30.91 14.56 -8.73
C GLN A 537 31.65 14.46 -10.08
N LEU A 538 32.44 13.41 -10.28
CA LEU A 538 33.14 13.16 -11.55
C LEU A 538 32.15 12.92 -12.70
N GLY A 539 31.13 12.07 -12.50
CA GLY A 539 30.09 11.80 -13.50
C GLY A 539 29.24 13.04 -13.82
N TYR A 540 28.90 13.84 -12.81
CA TYR A 540 28.21 15.12 -13.00
C TYR A 540 29.02 16.08 -13.88
N LEU A 541 30.32 16.24 -13.61
CA LEU A 541 31.20 17.15 -14.35
C LEU A 541 31.58 16.63 -15.75
N LEU A 542 31.59 15.32 -15.99
CA LEU A 542 31.94 14.73 -17.29
C LEU A 542 30.74 14.55 -18.25
N PHE A 543 29.55 14.27 -17.72
CA PHE A 543 28.40 13.84 -18.54
C PHE A 543 27.13 14.68 -18.33
N GLY A 544 27.12 15.61 -17.36
CA GLY A 544 25.92 16.36 -16.96
C GLY A 544 25.36 17.33 -18.01
N THR A 545 26.12 17.70 -19.05
CA THR A 545 25.63 18.51 -20.18
C THR A 545 24.91 17.67 -21.24
N GLU A 546 25.38 16.44 -21.50
CA GLU A 546 24.90 15.60 -22.59
C GLU A 546 23.87 14.55 -22.16
N VAL A 547 23.96 14.06 -20.92
CA VAL A 547 23.22 12.86 -20.47
C VAL A 547 22.24 13.21 -19.35
N ASN A 548 20.94 13.08 -19.63
CA ASN A 548 19.85 13.35 -18.67
C ASN A 548 20.02 12.62 -17.32
N SER A 549 20.51 11.38 -17.35
CA SER A 549 20.83 10.56 -16.16
C SER A 549 21.89 11.19 -15.23
N PHE A 550 22.70 12.12 -15.74
CA PHE A 550 23.69 12.90 -14.99
C PHE A 550 23.33 14.40 -14.90
N SER A 551 22.15 14.84 -15.33
CA SER A 551 21.84 16.28 -15.46
C SER A 551 21.77 17.05 -14.13
N THR A 552 21.63 16.35 -13.00
CA THR A 552 21.73 16.94 -11.66
C THR A 552 22.52 16.01 -10.76
N PHE A 553 23.22 16.55 -9.75
CA PHE A 553 23.99 15.75 -8.79
C PHE A 553 23.15 14.67 -8.09
N VAL A 554 21.89 14.96 -7.78
CA VAL A 554 20.94 13.99 -7.21
C VAL A 554 20.59 12.88 -8.20
N LYS A 555 20.38 13.18 -9.49
CA LYS A 555 20.23 12.15 -10.52
C LYS A 555 21.49 11.30 -10.67
N CYS A 556 22.69 11.90 -10.57
CA CYS A 556 23.96 11.17 -10.66
C CYS A 556 24.05 10.07 -9.59
N ILE A 557 23.69 10.40 -8.34
CA ILE A 557 23.62 9.45 -7.22
C ILE A 557 22.67 8.28 -7.52
N PHE A 558 21.45 8.55 -8.01
CA PHE A 558 20.51 7.49 -8.38
C PHE A 558 21.00 6.65 -9.57
N THR A 559 21.58 7.28 -10.59
CA THR A 559 22.18 6.60 -11.74
C THR A 559 23.32 5.68 -11.34
N GLN A 560 24.15 6.08 -10.36
CA GLN A 560 25.20 5.23 -9.79
C GLN A 560 24.66 3.99 -9.07
N PHE A 561 23.57 4.11 -8.31
CA PHE A 561 22.89 2.94 -7.73
C PHE A 561 22.28 2.05 -8.82
N ARG A 562 21.72 2.61 -9.89
CA ARG A 562 21.22 1.83 -11.05
C ARG A 562 22.35 1.06 -11.76
N ILE A 563 23.53 1.66 -11.93
CA ILE A 563 24.72 0.97 -12.46
C ILE A 563 25.12 -0.23 -11.57
N ILE A 564 25.07 -0.10 -10.23
CA ILE A 564 25.34 -1.22 -9.30
C ILE A 564 24.31 -2.36 -9.47
N LEU A 565 23.06 -2.02 -9.77
CA LEU A 565 21.98 -2.97 -10.06
C LEU A 565 22.01 -3.56 -11.49
N GLY A 566 22.94 -3.11 -12.36
CA GLY A 566 23.04 -3.55 -13.74
C GLY A 566 22.13 -2.83 -14.75
N ASP A 567 21.48 -1.74 -14.34
CA ASP A 567 20.57 -0.92 -15.16
C ASP A 567 21.26 0.38 -15.57
N PHE A 568 21.77 0.45 -16.80
CA PHE A 568 22.54 1.61 -17.29
C PHE A 568 22.49 1.77 -18.82
N ASP A 569 22.45 3.03 -19.27
CA ASP A 569 22.63 3.41 -20.68
C ASP A 569 24.12 3.73 -20.91
N TYR A 570 24.90 2.71 -21.28
CA TYR A 570 26.31 2.85 -21.61
C TYR A 570 26.51 3.61 -22.93
N ASP A 571 25.62 3.44 -23.91
CA ASP A 571 25.72 4.07 -25.23
C ASP A 571 25.61 5.61 -25.12
N ALA A 572 24.82 6.14 -24.18
CA ALA A 572 24.81 7.58 -23.87
C ALA A 572 26.14 8.05 -23.25
N ILE A 573 26.76 7.26 -22.36
CA ILE A 573 28.02 7.60 -21.71
C ILE A 573 29.19 7.60 -22.73
N GLU A 574 29.27 6.62 -23.62
CA GLU A 574 30.30 6.59 -24.68
C GLU A 574 30.07 7.70 -25.73
N ARG A 575 28.82 8.00 -26.10
CA ARG A 575 28.51 9.12 -27.01
C ARG A 575 28.91 10.47 -26.41
N ALA A 576 28.70 10.69 -25.12
CA ALA A 576 29.11 11.91 -24.42
C ALA A 576 30.63 12.05 -24.34
N ASN A 577 31.37 10.98 -24.04
CA ASN A 577 32.83 10.99 -24.13
C ASN A 577 33.41 9.61 -24.44
N ARG A 578 33.89 9.41 -25.68
CA ARG A 578 34.44 8.14 -26.18
C ARG A 578 35.70 7.63 -25.46
N VAL A 579 36.36 8.47 -24.66
CA VAL A 579 37.59 8.09 -23.92
C VAL A 579 37.31 8.05 -22.42
N LEU A 580 36.77 9.12 -21.85
CA LEU A 580 36.51 9.20 -20.41
C LEU A 580 35.26 8.43 -19.98
N GLY A 581 34.29 8.21 -20.87
CA GLY A 581 33.09 7.39 -20.61
C GLY A 581 33.45 5.93 -20.29
N PRO A 582 34.14 5.21 -21.19
CA PRO A 582 34.59 3.84 -20.93
C PRO A 582 35.51 3.74 -19.70
N ILE A 583 36.44 4.69 -19.52
CA ILE A 583 37.35 4.71 -18.36
C ILE A 583 36.57 4.90 -17.05
N TYR A 584 35.65 5.87 -16.98
CA TYR A 584 34.78 6.10 -15.83
C TYR A 584 33.97 4.84 -15.51
N PHE A 585 33.34 4.23 -16.50
CA PHE A 585 32.48 3.06 -16.30
C PHE A 585 33.26 1.85 -15.78
N VAL A 586 34.37 1.49 -16.44
CA VAL A 586 35.19 0.34 -16.05
C VAL A 586 35.83 0.54 -14.67
N THR A 587 36.32 1.74 -14.36
CA THR A 587 36.92 2.01 -13.02
C THR A 587 35.86 2.04 -11.93
N TYR A 588 34.69 2.65 -12.16
CA TYR A 588 33.57 2.63 -11.22
C TYR A 588 33.12 1.20 -10.90
N VAL A 589 32.90 0.36 -11.92
CA VAL A 589 32.51 -1.05 -11.73
C VAL A 589 33.62 -1.82 -11.01
N PHE A 590 34.90 -1.64 -11.37
CA PHE A 590 36.00 -2.32 -10.68
C PHE A 590 36.06 -1.98 -9.18
N PHE A 591 36.10 -0.69 -8.82
CA PHE A 591 36.21 -0.31 -7.41
C PHE A 591 34.92 -0.54 -6.62
N VAL A 592 33.76 -0.14 -7.15
CA VAL A 592 32.50 -0.17 -6.38
C VAL A 592 31.87 -1.56 -6.35
N PHE A 593 31.87 -2.29 -7.47
CA PHE A 593 31.30 -3.65 -7.50
C PHE A 593 32.29 -4.71 -7.00
N PHE A 594 33.50 -4.79 -7.56
CA PHE A 594 34.43 -5.89 -7.25
C PHE A 594 35.22 -5.72 -5.95
N VAL A 595 35.51 -4.48 -5.51
CA VAL A 595 36.22 -4.26 -4.23
C VAL A 595 35.22 -3.98 -3.10
N LEU A 596 34.41 -2.93 -3.21
CA LEU A 596 33.62 -2.44 -2.07
C LEU A 596 32.46 -3.39 -1.68
N LEU A 597 31.67 -3.93 -2.61
CA LEU A 597 30.61 -4.90 -2.23
C LEU A 597 31.17 -6.21 -1.66
N ASN A 598 32.28 -6.72 -2.18
CA ASN A 598 32.89 -7.94 -1.66
C ASN A 598 33.44 -7.74 -0.24
N MET A 599 33.97 -6.55 0.08
CA MET A 599 34.40 -6.25 1.45
C MET A 599 33.22 -6.12 2.42
N PHE A 600 32.08 -5.57 1.98
CA PHE A 600 30.83 -5.55 2.75
C PHE A 600 30.32 -6.97 3.07
N LEU A 601 30.35 -7.87 2.08
CA LEU A 601 29.97 -9.27 2.26
C LEU A 601 30.92 -10.01 3.22
N ALA A 602 32.23 -9.73 3.17
CA ALA A 602 33.21 -10.30 4.10
C ALA A 602 32.92 -9.91 5.56
N ILE A 603 32.73 -8.61 5.84
CA ILE A 603 32.39 -8.11 7.20
C ILE A 603 31.15 -8.83 7.76
N ILE A 604 30.10 -8.98 6.94
CA ILE A 604 28.88 -9.68 7.36
C ILE A 604 29.13 -11.17 7.60
N ASN A 605 29.87 -11.85 6.71
CA ASN A 605 30.16 -13.28 6.83
C ASN A 605 30.98 -13.63 8.07
N ASP A 606 31.95 -12.78 8.42
CA ASP A 606 32.86 -13.03 9.54
C ASP A 606 32.13 -12.87 10.87
N THR A 607 31.38 -11.77 11.07
CA THR A 607 30.49 -11.62 12.25
C THR A 607 29.37 -12.67 12.27
N TYR A 608 28.85 -13.09 11.10
CA TYR A 608 27.88 -14.18 11.04
C TYR A 608 28.45 -15.50 11.57
N SER A 609 29.72 -15.79 11.25
CA SER A 609 30.43 -16.98 11.70
C SER A 609 30.72 -16.94 13.20
N GLU A 610 31.22 -15.81 13.71
CA GLU A 610 31.45 -15.57 15.14
C GLU A 610 30.18 -15.82 15.99
N VAL A 611 29.07 -15.16 15.64
CA VAL A 611 27.80 -15.30 16.37
C VAL A 611 27.21 -16.70 16.24
N LYS A 612 27.43 -17.38 15.11
CA LYS A 612 27.03 -18.78 14.93
C LYS A 612 27.79 -19.71 15.87
N GLU A 613 29.09 -19.51 16.03
CA GLU A 613 29.91 -20.27 16.97
C GLU A 613 29.48 -20.00 18.42
N GLU A 614 29.27 -18.74 18.80
CA GLU A 614 28.79 -18.37 20.14
C GLU A 614 27.44 -19.03 20.47
N LEU A 615 26.43 -18.93 19.59
CA LEU A 615 25.13 -19.58 19.78
C LEU A 615 25.17 -21.12 19.70
N SER A 616 26.24 -21.71 19.17
CA SER A 616 26.50 -23.16 19.24
C SER A 616 27.17 -23.56 20.56
N SER A 617 27.96 -22.66 21.16
CA SER A 617 28.63 -22.87 22.45
C SER A 617 27.67 -22.70 23.64
N GLN A 618 26.66 -21.82 23.51
CA GLN A 618 25.55 -21.76 24.44
C GLN A 618 24.71 -23.05 24.36
N LYS A 619 24.63 -23.77 25.48
CA LYS A 619 23.67 -24.86 25.69
C LYS A 619 22.24 -24.36 25.37
N ASP A 620 21.39 -25.25 24.86
CA ASP A 620 20.08 -24.90 24.31
C ASP A 620 19.03 -24.45 25.35
N GLU A 621 19.22 -23.24 25.90
CA GLU A 621 18.23 -22.56 26.76
C GLU A 621 16.98 -22.11 25.98
N LEU A 622 17.01 -22.16 24.65
CA LEU A 622 15.95 -21.68 23.75
C LEU A 622 14.89 -22.76 23.39
N GLN A 623 14.76 -23.81 24.20
CA GLN A 623 13.67 -24.78 24.06
C GLN A 623 12.33 -24.25 24.62
N ILE A 624 11.91 -23.07 24.17
CA ILE A 624 10.53 -22.56 24.36
C ILE A 624 9.53 -23.56 23.75
N THR A 625 9.91 -24.23 22.66
CA THR A 625 9.20 -25.39 22.10
C THR A 625 8.95 -26.47 23.13
N ASP A 626 9.93 -26.86 23.96
CA ASP A 626 9.73 -27.86 25.01
C ASP A 626 9.00 -27.31 26.24
N ILE A 627 9.06 -26.00 26.54
CA ILE A 627 8.21 -25.38 27.56
C ILE A 627 6.73 -25.38 27.12
N ILE A 628 6.44 -24.98 25.88
CA ILE A 628 5.08 -24.99 25.29
C ILE A 628 4.57 -26.44 25.22
N LYS A 629 5.37 -27.36 24.69
CA LYS A 629 5.09 -28.81 24.63
C LYS A 629 4.93 -29.41 26.02
N GLN A 630 5.68 -28.98 27.03
CA GLN A 630 5.50 -29.42 28.43
C GLN A 630 4.21 -28.86 29.02
N SER A 631 3.83 -27.61 28.74
CA SER A 631 2.56 -27.01 29.19
C SER A 631 1.35 -27.65 28.49
N TYR A 632 1.47 -27.92 27.19
CA TYR A 632 0.54 -28.71 26.39
C TYR A 632 0.40 -30.12 26.95
N MET A 633 1.51 -30.84 27.15
CA MET A 633 1.50 -32.20 27.73
C MET A 633 0.96 -32.22 29.16
N LYS A 634 1.26 -31.22 30.00
CA LYS A 634 0.73 -31.08 31.37
C LYS A 634 -0.79 -30.82 31.36
N THR A 635 -1.29 -30.12 30.35
CA THR A 635 -2.73 -29.90 30.11
C THR A 635 -3.41 -31.15 29.53
N PHE A 636 -2.78 -31.82 28.58
CA PHE A 636 -3.22 -33.07 27.95
C PHE A 636 -3.24 -34.24 28.96
N MET A 637 -2.23 -34.37 29.81
CA MET A 637 -2.20 -35.31 30.93
C MET A 637 -3.32 -35.03 31.92
N LYS A 638 -3.58 -33.76 32.29
CA LYS A 638 -4.74 -33.39 33.13
C LYS A 638 -6.08 -33.70 32.46
N LEU A 639 -6.17 -33.68 31.13
CA LEU A 639 -7.35 -34.12 30.38
C LEU A 639 -7.47 -35.64 30.35
N LYS A 640 -6.36 -36.36 30.12
CA LYS A 640 -6.28 -37.82 30.12
C LYS A 640 -6.67 -38.39 31.49
N LEU A 641 -6.07 -37.92 32.57
CA LEU A 641 -6.41 -38.28 33.96
C LEU A 641 -7.87 -38.02 34.32
N LYS A 642 -8.46 -36.89 33.88
CA LYS A 642 -9.90 -36.64 34.09
C LYS A 642 -10.80 -37.51 33.22
N LYS A 643 -10.37 -37.88 32.01
CA LYS A 643 -11.09 -38.83 31.15
C LYS A 643 -11.04 -40.24 31.72
N GLU A 644 -9.90 -40.64 32.29
CA GLU A 644 -9.69 -41.93 32.96
C GLU A 644 -10.57 -42.02 34.21
N LYS A 645 -10.43 -41.11 35.20
CA LYS A 645 -11.32 -41.08 36.39
C LYS A 645 -12.83 -41.12 36.07
N ILE A 646 -13.28 -40.50 34.98
CA ILE A 646 -14.69 -40.56 34.55
C ILE A 646 -15.03 -41.91 33.88
N SER A 647 -14.11 -42.47 33.10
CA SER A 647 -14.27 -43.79 32.46
C SER A 647 -14.27 -44.92 33.49
N ASP A 648 -13.51 -44.79 34.57
CA ASP A 648 -13.41 -45.79 35.63
C ASP A 648 -14.71 -45.86 36.43
N VAL A 649 -15.27 -44.71 36.85
CA VAL A 649 -16.63 -44.65 37.44
C VAL A 649 -17.68 -45.16 36.45
N GLN A 650 -17.60 -44.82 35.15
CA GLN A 650 -18.52 -45.34 34.14
C GLN A 650 -18.37 -46.86 33.90
N LYS A 651 -17.21 -47.46 34.22
CA LYS A 651 -16.99 -48.91 34.16
C LYS A 651 -17.67 -49.62 35.34
N VAL A 652 -17.52 -49.12 36.56
CA VAL A 652 -18.21 -49.64 37.76
C VAL A 652 -19.73 -49.60 37.57
N LEU A 653 -20.24 -48.47 37.05
CA LEU A 653 -21.66 -48.27 36.69
C LEU A 653 -22.18 -49.12 35.52
N ARG A 654 -21.33 -49.95 34.89
CA ARG A 654 -21.68 -50.94 33.84
C ARG A 654 -21.46 -52.39 34.27
N SER A 655 -20.66 -52.65 35.31
CA SER A 655 -20.44 -53.99 35.87
C SER A 655 -21.33 -54.29 37.08
N GLY A 656 -21.89 -53.26 37.73
CA GLY A 656 -22.80 -53.41 38.87
C GLY A 656 -24.20 -53.93 38.51
N SER A 657 -24.85 -54.53 39.51
CA SER A 657 -26.25 -54.96 39.49
C SER A 657 -27.25 -53.79 39.57
N ASN A 658 -28.55 -54.08 39.40
CA ASN A 658 -29.66 -53.11 39.50
C ASN A 658 -29.75 -52.36 40.84
N LYS A 659 -29.00 -52.79 41.85
CA LYS A 659 -28.67 -52.06 43.08
C LYS A 659 -27.16 -52.17 43.30
N LEU A 660 -26.53 -51.11 43.79
CA LEU A 660 -25.08 -51.02 43.92
C LEU A 660 -24.72 -50.41 45.30
N GLU A 661 -24.30 -51.28 46.22
CA GLU A 661 -24.01 -50.89 47.61
C GLU A 661 -22.75 -50.02 47.72
N PHE A 662 -22.73 -49.12 48.71
CA PHE A 662 -21.59 -48.21 48.96
C PHE A 662 -20.28 -48.97 49.15
N LYS A 663 -20.32 -50.13 49.79
CA LYS A 663 -19.14 -50.96 50.05
C LYS A 663 -18.50 -51.44 48.75
N ASP A 664 -19.27 -52.05 47.87
CA ASP A 664 -18.78 -52.59 46.58
C ASP A 664 -18.32 -51.48 45.64
N PHE A 665 -19.05 -50.35 45.60
CA PHE A 665 -18.64 -49.15 44.87
C PHE A 665 -17.28 -48.63 45.35
N ARG A 666 -17.09 -48.60 46.68
CA ARG A 666 -15.89 -48.11 47.33
C ARG A 666 -14.70 -49.03 47.16
N GLU A 667 -14.86 -50.34 47.36
CA GLU A 667 -13.79 -51.32 47.14
C GLU A 667 -13.33 -51.30 45.68
N THR A 668 -14.27 -51.32 44.71
CA THR A 668 -13.92 -51.28 43.27
C THR A 668 -13.19 -49.99 42.86
N LEU A 669 -13.63 -48.81 43.32
CA LEU A 669 -12.94 -47.54 43.01
C LEU A 669 -11.60 -47.39 43.73
N LYS A 670 -11.44 -48.02 44.90
CA LYS A 670 -10.20 -48.02 45.67
C LYS A 670 -9.14 -48.95 45.06
N GLU A 671 -9.56 -50.09 44.49
CA GLU A 671 -8.70 -50.91 43.61
C GLU A 671 -8.25 -50.15 42.36
N LEU A 672 -9.12 -49.31 41.80
CA LEU A 672 -8.81 -48.39 40.70
C LEU A 672 -8.03 -47.13 41.14
N GLY A 673 -7.57 -47.06 42.40
CA GLY A 673 -6.65 -46.04 42.90
C GLY A 673 -7.28 -44.68 43.24
N HIS A 674 -8.61 -44.59 43.39
CA HIS A 674 -9.27 -43.38 43.85
C HIS A 674 -9.10 -43.19 45.37
N ALA A 675 -9.09 -41.92 45.82
CA ALA A 675 -8.95 -41.59 47.23
C ALA A 675 -10.29 -41.74 47.97
N ASP A 676 -10.27 -42.34 49.17
CA ASP A 676 -11.48 -42.68 49.95
C ASP A 676 -12.44 -41.48 50.17
N HIS A 677 -11.91 -40.25 50.30
CA HIS A 677 -12.73 -39.04 50.44
C HIS A 677 -13.43 -38.65 49.14
N GLU A 678 -12.76 -38.72 47.98
CA GLU A 678 -13.38 -38.44 46.68
C GLU A 678 -14.54 -39.43 46.41
N ILE A 679 -14.36 -40.70 46.81
CA ILE A 679 -15.37 -41.75 46.66
C ILE A 679 -16.58 -41.46 47.58
N SER A 680 -16.32 -41.17 48.86
CA SER A 680 -17.39 -40.94 49.84
C SER A 680 -18.18 -39.67 49.53
N GLU A 681 -17.52 -38.58 49.15
CA GLU A 681 -18.16 -37.33 48.73
C GLU A 681 -19.01 -37.57 47.47
N ALA A 682 -18.44 -38.24 46.46
CA ALA A 682 -19.18 -38.56 45.23
C ALA A 682 -20.43 -39.41 45.49
N PHE A 683 -20.34 -40.45 46.33
CA PHE A 683 -21.50 -41.29 46.65
C PHE A 683 -22.60 -40.49 47.37
N SER A 684 -22.23 -39.74 48.41
CA SER A 684 -23.16 -38.90 49.20
C SER A 684 -23.83 -37.75 48.41
N LYS A 685 -23.35 -37.47 47.19
CA LYS A 685 -23.95 -36.48 46.28
C LYS A 685 -25.06 -37.08 45.39
N PHE A 686 -25.20 -38.40 45.34
CA PHE A 686 -26.17 -39.10 44.48
C PHE A 686 -27.09 -40.06 45.25
N ASP A 687 -26.65 -40.63 46.37
CA ASP A 687 -27.51 -41.26 47.38
C ASP A 687 -28.35 -40.15 48.04
N HIS A 688 -29.67 -40.14 47.81
CA HIS A 688 -30.56 -39.05 48.23
C HIS A 688 -31.51 -39.41 49.38
N ASP A 689 -31.74 -40.70 49.65
CA ASP A 689 -32.53 -41.16 50.80
C ASP A 689 -31.67 -41.59 52.01
N GLY A 690 -30.35 -41.68 51.84
CA GLY A 690 -29.37 -42.02 52.88
C GLY A 690 -29.21 -43.52 53.11
N ASN A 691 -29.71 -44.38 52.21
CA ASN A 691 -29.77 -45.83 52.41
C ASN A 691 -28.45 -46.59 52.18
N GLN A 692 -27.39 -45.93 51.66
CA GLN A 692 -26.09 -46.50 51.29
C GLN A 692 -26.08 -47.47 50.09
N ILE A 693 -27.10 -47.42 49.22
CA ILE A 693 -27.32 -48.29 48.07
C ILE A 693 -27.86 -47.48 46.88
N LEU A 694 -27.02 -47.19 45.88
CA LEU A 694 -27.44 -46.43 44.70
C LEU A 694 -28.47 -47.22 43.88
N ASP A 695 -29.67 -46.64 43.76
CA ASP A 695 -30.78 -47.22 43.03
C ASP A 695 -30.67 -47.01 41.50
N GLN A 696 -31.60 -47.54 40.72
CA GLN A 696 -31.52 -47.46 39.26
C GLN A 696 -31.72 -46.02 38.72
N GLU A 697 -32.55 -45.19 39.36
CA GLU A 697 -32.75 -43.79 38.95
C GLU A 697 -31.56 -42.91 39.35
N GLU A 698 -30.99 -43.12 40.54
CA GLU A 698 -29.78 -42.45 41.01
C GLU A 698 -28.57 -42.82 40.16
N GLN A 699 -28.41 -44.09 39.80
CA GLN A 699 -27.39 -44.53 38.85
C GLN A 699 -27.56 -43.89 37.47
N GLU A 700 -28.80 -43.81 36.94
CA GLU A 700 -29.06 -43.13 35.66
C GLU A 700 -28.84 -41.61 35.72
N ARG A 701 -29.06 -40.99 36.88
CA ARG A 701 -28.77 -39.58 37.13
C ARG A 701 -27.26 -39.33 37.17
N MET A 702 -26.51 -40.19 37.88
CA MET A 702 -25.05 -40.16 37.92
C MET A 702 -24.45 -40.40 36.53
N LYS A 703 -24.95 -41.39 35.78
CA LYS A 703 -24.56 -41.66 34.38
C LYS A 703 -24.74 -40.41 33.49
N ARG A 704 -25.89 -39.74 33.57
CA ARG A 704 -26.17 -38.50 32.82
C ARG A 704 -25.25 -37.35 33.21
N GLU A 705 -25.07 -37.05 34.50
CA GLU A 705 -24.20 -35.94 34.95
C GLU A 705 -22.72 -36.19 34.59
N LEU A 706 -22.27 -37.46 34.58
CA LEU A 706 -20.92 -37.84 34.14
C LEU A 706 -20.75 -37.70 32.62
N GLU A 707 -21.74 -38.08 31.81
CA GLU A 707 -21.68 -37.91 30.35
C GLU A 707 -21.77 -36.43 29.93
N GLU A 708 -22.61 -35.64 30.58
CA GLU A 708 -22.69 -34.19 30.38
C GLU A 708 -21.36 -33.49 30.71
N LYS A 709 -20.75 -33.81 31.86
CA LYS A 709 -19.41 -33.31 32.23
C LYS A 709 -18.31 -33.79 31.28
N ARG A 710 -18.43 -35.01 30.74
CA ARG A 710 -17.49 -35.58 29.76
C ARG A 710 -17.58 -34.84 28.41
N VAL A 711 -18.78 -34.54 27.93
CA VAL A 711 -19.01 -33.80 26.66
C VAL A 711 -18.60 -32.34 26.83
N SER A 712 -19.22 -31.60 27.76
CA SER A 712 -18.93 -30.17 27.99
C SER A 712 -17.46 -29.92 28.36
N GLY A 713 -16.87 -30.82 29.14
CA GLY A 713 -15.46 -30.78 29.53
C GLY A 713 -14.49 -31.07 28.38
N LEU A 714 -14.88 -31.88 27.39
CA LEU A 714 -14.16 -32.03 26.13
C LEU A 714 -14.33 -30.78 25.27
N GLU A 715 -15.55 -30.41 24.87
CA GLU A 715 -15.77 -29.35 23.88
C GLU A 715 -15.14 -28.02 24.27
N THR A 716 -15.36 -27.58 25.52
CA THR A 716 -14.86 -26.30 26.05
C THR A 716 -13.33 -26.22 26.00
N LYS A 717 -12.64 -27.36 26.12
CA LYS A 717 -11.17 -27.42 26.17
C LYS A 717 -10.55 -27.85 24.85
N LEU A 718 -11.25 -28.62 24.03
CA LEU A 718 -10.89 -28.89 22.65
C LEU A 718 -10.94 -27.60 21.82
N ARG A 719 -11.92 -26.72 22.04
CA ARG A 719 -11.93 -25.36 21.46
C ARG A 719 -10.68 -24.57 21.84
N LYS A 720 -10.23 -24.62 23.11
CA LYS A 720 -8.98 -23.98 23.53
C LYS A 720 -7.73 -24.63 22.92
N LEU A 721 -7.72 -25.96 22.76
CA LEU A 721 -6.61 -26.68 22.13
C LEU A 721 -6.49 -26.35 20.63
N ILE A 722 -7.62 -26.30 19.92
CA ILE A 722 -7.70 -25.95 18.48
C ILE A 722 -7.37 -24.47 18.25
N LEU A 723 -7.68 -23.58 19.20
CA LEU A 723 -7.22 -22.19 19.18
C LEU A 723 -5.69 -22.10 19.24
N PHE A 724 -5.04 -22.93 20.07
CA PHE A 724 -3.58 -22.97 20.14
C PHE A 724 -2.93 -23.61 18.89
N THR A 725 -3.38 -24.78 18.44
CA THR A 725 -2.74 -25.44 17.27
C THR A 725 -2.98 -24.71 15.94
N LYS A 726 -3.94 -23.79 15.87
CA LYS A 726 -4.07 -22.82 14.77
C LYS A 726 -3.06 -21.66 14.80
N MET A 727 -2.36 -21.45 15.92
CA MET A 727 -1.23 -20.50 16.01
C MET A 727 0.12 -21.16 15.72
N ASP A 728 0.20 -22.49 15.71
CA ASP A 728 1.40 -23.24 15.27
C ASP A 728 1.43 -23.50 13.74
N THR A 729 0.41 -23.02 13.01
CA THR A 729 0.21 -23.28 11.56
C THR A 729 -0.16 -22.01 10.76
N LEU A 730 0.16 -20.84 11.32
CA LEU A 730 0.10 -19.50 10.72
C LEU A 730 1.39 -18.75 11.06
#